data_AF-A0A9E1XRQ3-F1
#
_entry.id   AF-A0A9E1XRQ3-F1
#
_cell.length_a   1.000
_cell.length_b   1.000
_cell.length_c   1.000
_cell.angle_alpha   90.00
_cell.angle_beta   90.00
_cell.angle_gamma   90.00
#
_symmetry.space_group_name_H-M   'P 1'
#
loop_
_entity.id
_entity.type
_entity.pdbx_description
1 polymer ?
#
loop_
_entity_poly.entity_id
_entity_poly.type
_entity_poly.pdbx_seq_one_letter_code
_entity_poly.pdbx_strand_id
1 'polypeptide(L)'
;MRRVVSLCLLIACSLAAADWTPLFDGKTLKGWVQAVHVNGKAPYTVEDGCIVGTTKAKTPNSFLLAEKRYANFILELEFKVPEGMNSGVQIRSLYDPKIKGGRVHGYQVEIDPSGRAWTGGIFDEARRGWMYNITKIKDKKAAEAAKNAFKKAAWNHFRVEAINDRIRTWVNGVPVSDLTDGLTLKGVIALQVHATGKAKPMQIRWRKIRIQDLGDGGTTRDHLGDPAEKMGAKPPADAAVLVAADGSVTGLRGEKKVSGPFPWKVTDGVMEIVPGTGSVTTRKEFRDFRMHAEFNVNGKAKHSQDDGNSGIYIQHRYELQILNSHGQPLAQNECGAIYRTQAPARNASRPAGQWQSYDLVFRSPRWGKDGKKTENARLSVSHNGTLIHDNFSIPNKTGAGRAEGPKPGSIKLQDHGNPVRFRNVWVEDVLTISKAMGPEEEARHKAEQARNALRTYAVGDSRAPLIALENQARNADAATRSDLEAKMLDLLGDPKVTIDAKDFACRLLLRVGSPKAIPALAKALAMPRLSSRACVALTAIPGDAAGGALRAGLALKLSASAKGGIMNGLVERQDQAAIGLLVPFLKDADQALVGHALAALGRSGGKEATKAIQAATVPQALAVNQAQALLDCAKSADPATAEALLAGLTAPKNAPRIRLGAYGLLCQIRGDRGVDVALSLLAMQDAALRALGGQLVPGLPGGTATTAKLCGSIQTLPAEGKAVLVPALAARGDRTAAASLQQLLVAAGPQRAAAIRAVGLLGNAASVTALLPLATAKGREAGLAQGALARLPDPAADTALIALLKGNADVPAKQVAVSALATRGCAAAIPALADTIASRADSKLSRECWKALRDLTPGDKAQLALLLGLLPGTTDRGELRDAELALAIIAGKTDAKARDELVVATLGKTTGPAKATAISLAGKFPVASSLAAIQAALNDPDEAIRYAAVKALMEWPDSAPAAALLGFAKGAKPEPHHILAIRGYVRLVCLAPKTEADLKEQLALALPIAHREEEKAMIMEFMTSMRVTELKAKNGKPYKLVRKGFTKGGLVYIDREYVFTDIPGILSAATLIKTAMVDRSSRAKDQTTFHISRPATVIVCYDSRAKRTPKWLKDWKKLKARISTTDRACKLVLYAKRFPVGKVVLSGNNSVPGVSANHIIAVTPAPIP
;
A
#
# COMPACT_ATOMS: atom_id res chain seq x y z
N MET A 1 38.33 -4.87 -43.53
CA MET A 1 37.39 -5.80 -42.87
C MET A 1 36.90 -5.18 -41.57
N ARG A 2 35.66 -4.66 -41.54
CA ARG A 2 35.05 -3.96 -40.40
C ARG A 2 33.94 -4.85 -39.82
N ARG A 3 33.96 -5.05 -38.49
CA ARG A 3 32.98 -5.84 -37.73
C ARG A 3 31.73 -5.01 -37.43
N VAL A 4 30.57 -5.60 -37.69
CA VAL A 4 29.23 -5.10 -37.36
C VAL A 4 28.94 -5.42 -35.89
N VAL A 5 28.55 -4.40 -35.11
CA VAL A 5 28.04 -4.53 -33.74
C VAL A 5 26.53 -4.31 -33.77
N SER A 6 25.75 -5.33 -33.40
CA SER A 6 24.31 -5.24 -33.20
C SER A 6 23.98 -4.41 -31.96
N LEU A 7 23.28 -3.30 -32.18
CA LEU A 7 22.72 -2.42 -31.16
C LEU A 7 21.33 -2.93 -30.75
N CYS A 8 21.21 -3.59 -29.60
CA CYS A 8 19.91 -3.85 -28.98
C CYS A 8 19.35 -2.56 -28.36
N LEU A 9 18.40 -1.94 -29.05
CA LEU A 9 17.67 -0.75 -28.59
C LEU A 9 16.64 -1.14 -27.51
N LEU A 10 16.90 -0.76 -26.25
CA LEU A 10 15.90 -0.73 -25.18
C LEU A 10 14.87 0.35 -25.49
N ILE A 11 13.67 -0.04 -25.93
CA ILE A 11 12.52 0.87 -26.04
C ILE A 11 11.98 1.14 -24.63
N ALA A 12 12.44 2.22 -24.02
CA ALA A 12 11.84 2.78 -22.81
C ALA A 12 10.47 3.41 -23.14
N CYS A 13 9.42 2.85 -22.57
CA CYS A 13 8.06 3.37 -22.64
C CYS A 13 7.97 4.66 -21.81
N SER A 14 7.91 5.83 -22.45
CA SER A 14 7.72 7.12 -21.77
C SER A 14 6.24 7.36 -21.48
N LEU A 15 5.78 7.03 -20.26
CA LEU A 15 4.72 7.84 -19.65
C LEU A 15 5.33 9.21 -19.34
N ALA A 16 4.71 10.30 -19.81
CA ALA A 16 5.09 11.64 -19.40
C ALA A 16 4.96 11.74 -17.87
N ALA A 17 6.09 11.73 -17.16
CA ALA A 17 6.12 11.83 -15.71
C ALA A 17 5.65 13.24 -15.30
N ALA A 18 4.66 13.32 -14.41
CA ALA A 18 4.25 14.60 -13.83
C ALA A 18 5.44 15.26 -13.10
N ASP A 19 5.62 16.58 -13.23
CA ASP A 19 6.74 17.29 -12.61
C ASP A 19 6.66 17.26 -11.07
N TRP A 20 7.82 17.13 -10.40
CA TRP A 20 7.89 17.19 -8.94
C TRP A 20 7.70 18.62 -8.45
N THR A 21 6.74 18.82 -7.55
CA THR A 21 6.47 20.10 -6.88
C THR A 21 6.93 20.04 -5.42
N PRO A 22 7.82 20.93 -4.95
CA PRO A 22 8.15 21.00 -3.53
C PRO A 22 6.94 21.49 -2.73
N LEU A 23 6.58 20.77 -1.66
CA LEU A 23 5.59 21.23 -0.68
C LEU A 23 6.22 22.12 0.41
N PHE A 24 7.53 22.04 0.58
CA PHE A 24 8.29 22.85 1.52
C PHE A 24 9.49 23.47 0.81
N ASP A 25 9.64 24.79 0.93
CA ASP A 25 10.67 25.59 0.27
C ASP A 25 12.04 25.52 0.98
N GLY A 26 12.11 24.87 2.15
CA GLY A 26 13.30 24.79 2.98
C GLY A 26 13.56 26.03 3.84
N LYS A 27 12.66 27.02 3.86
CA LYS A 27 12.87 28.32 4.49
C LYS A 27 11.71 28.76 5.37
N THR A 28 10.47 28.56 4.92
CA THR A 28 9.27 29.09 5.58
C THR A 28 8.17 28.04 5.63
N LEU A 29 7.21 28.23 6.54
CA LEU A 29 5.99 27.42 6.57
C LEU A 29 4.93 27.94 5.58
N LYS A 30 5.31 28.72 4.57
CA LYS A 30 4.38 29.20 3.54
C LYS A 30 3.77 28.00 2.80
N GLY A 31 2.44 27.97 2.66
CA GLY A 31 1.71 26.83 2.13
C GLY A 31 1.34 25.76 3.16
N TRP A 32 1.66 26.01 4.45
CA TRP A 32 1.31 25.15 5.57
C TRP A 32 0.49 25.90 6.62
N VAL A 33 -0.57 25.25 7.10
CA VAL A 33 -1.46 25.78 8.13
C VAL A 33 -1.59 24.77 9.26
N GLN A 34 -1.42 25.20 10.51
CA GLN A 34 -1.64 24.31 11.66
C GLN A 34 -3.15 24.12 11.90
N ALA A 35 -3.57 22.89 12.17
CA ALA A 35 -4.94 22.65 12.60
C ALA A 35 -5.17 23.16 14.03
N VAL A 36 -6.03 24.17 14.19
CA VAL A 36 -6.20 24.91 15.46
C VAL A 36 -7.45 24.57 16.28
N HIS A 37 -8.40 23.78 15.75
CA HIS A 37 -9.67 23.43 16.41
C HIS A 37 -9.46 22.45 17.59
N VAL A 38 -10.13 21.30 17.64
CA VAL A 38 -9.93 20.29 18.69
C VAL A 38 -8.57 19.55 18.62
N ASN A 39 -7.65 20.02 17.78
CA ASN A 39 -6.32 19.44 17.61
C ASN A 39 -5.30 20.18 18.48
N GLY A 40 -4.09 19.64 18.55
CA GLY A 40 -3.06 20.15 19.44
C GLY A 40 -2.33 21.39 18.95
N LYS A 41 -1.66 22.05 19.89
CA LYS A 41 -0.88 23.29 19.71
C LYS A 41 0.62 23.07 19.89
N ALA A 42 1.12 21.90 19.51
CA ALA A 42 2.56 21.66 19.45
C ALA A 42 3.20 22.61 18.42
N PRO A 43 4.31 23.27 18.73
CA PRO A 43 4.92 24.24 17.81
C PRO A 43 5.62 23.55 16.64
N TYR A 44 5.55 24.22 15.49
CA TYR A 44 6.29 23.89 14.28
C TYR A 44 7.21 25.07 13.92
N THR A 45 8.50 24.79 13.75
CA THR A 45 9.51 25.79 13.36
C THR A 45 10.23 25.33 12.09
N VAL A 46 10.99 26.23 11.48
CA VAL A 46 11.92 25.89 10.40
C VAL A 46 13.35 26.03 10.92
N GLU A 47 14.11 24.94 10.85
CA GLU A 47 15.52 24.89 11.27
C GLU A 47 16.32 24.08 10.24
N ASP A 48 17.46 24.58 9.78
CA ASP A 48 18.38 23.88 8.88
C ASP A 48 17.72 23.25 7.64
N GLY A 49 16.77 23.96 7.02
CA GLY A 49 16.03 23.44 5.87
C GLY A 49 15.08 22.30 6.20
N CYS A 50 14.64 22.19 7.46
CA CYS A 50 13.70 21.20 7.95
C CYS A 50 12.50 21.88 8.60
N ILE A 51 11.30 21.31 8.43
CA ILE A 51 10.19 21.55 9.34
C ILE A 51 10.47 20.75 10.62
N VAL A 52 10.46 21.41 11.77
CA VAL A 52 10.71 20.80 13.08
C VAL A 52 9.44 20.87 13.92
N GLY A 53 8.85 19.72 14.20
CA GLY A 53 7.70 19.59 15.11
C GLY A 53 8.18 19.24 16.50
N THR A 54 7.86 20.07 17.50
CA THR A 54 8.30 19.86 18.89
C THR A 54 7.12 19.46 19.77
N THR A 55 7.21 18.31 20.45
CA THR A 55 6.14 17.86 21.35
C THR A 55 5.89 18.86 22.48
N LYS A 56 4.62 19.03 22.85
CA LYS A 56 4.21 19.83 24.00
C LYS A 56 3.40 18.95 24.97
N ALA A 57 3.65 19.10 26.27
CA ALA A 57 2.90 18.35 27.28
C ALA A 57 1.44 18.81 27.33
N LYS A 58 0.52 17.90 27.68
CA LYS A 58 -0.91 18.20 27.89
C LYS A 58 -1.62 18.82 26.68
N THR A 59 -1.16 18.54 25.46
CA THR A 59 -1.88 18.87 24.22
C THR A 59 -2.19 17.58 23.44
N PRO A 60 -3.36 17.50 22.76
CA PRO A 60 -3.66 16.38 21.85
C PRO A 60 -2.73 16.37 20.62
N ASN A 61 -2.93 15.40 19.72
CA ASN A 61 -2.18 15.30 18.47
C ASN A 61 -2.27 16.61 17.68
N SER A 62 -1.13 17.13 17.25
CA SER A 62 -1.03 18.36 16.45
C SER A 62 -0.72 17.99 15.01
N PHE A 63 -1.22 18.79 14.06
CA PHE A 63 -1.04 18.55 12.63
C PHE A 63 -0.73 19.86 11.91
N LEU A 64 0.32 19.85 11.10
CA LEU A 64 0.64 20.92 10.17
C LEU A 64 0.24 20.49 8.76
N LEU A 65 -0.74 21.16 8.16
CA LEU A 65 -1.43 20.76 6.93
C LEU A 65 -0.90 21.54 5.74
N ALA A 66 -0.63 20.85 4.64
CA ALA A 66 -0.46 21.51 3.35
C ALA A 66 -1.83 22.09 2.92
N GLU A 67 -1.83 23.32 2.41
CA GLU A 67 -3.07 24.02 2.02
C GLU A 67 -3.85 23.30 0.91
N LYS A 68 -3.14 22.68 -0.05
CA LYS A 68 -3.76 21.98 -1.17
C LYS A 68 -4.21 20.57 -0.78
N ARG A 69 -5.38 20.17 -1.33
CA ARG A 69 -5.88 18.80 -1.28
C ARG A 69 -5.45 18.02 -2.52
N TYR A 70 -4.95 16.81 -2.33
CA TYR A 70 -4.42 15.94 -3.38
C TYR A 70 -5.28 14.69 -3.54
N ALA A 71 -5.48 14.26 -4.79
CA ALA A 71 -6.21 13.05 -5.14
C ALA A 71 -5.25 11.93 -5.54
N ASN A 72 -4.80 11.92 -6.80
CA ASN A 72 -3.75 11.01 -7.26
C ASN A 72 -2.39 11.68 -7.14
N PHE A 73 -1.44 11.04 -6.47
CA PHE A 73 -0.11 11.62 -6.31
C PHE A 73 0.97 10.59 -5.98
N ILE A 74 2.21 11.02 -6.19
CA ILE A 74 3.41 10.40 -5.64
C ILE A 74 4.04 11.42 -4.69
N LEU A 75 4.10 11.12 -3.39
CA LEU A 75 4.70 11.96 -2.36
C LEU A 75 6.05 11.37 -1.96
N GLU A 76 7.08 12.21 -1.89
CA GLU A 76 8.38 11.86 -1.31
C GLU A 76 8.78 12.88 -0.24
N LEU A 77 9.38 12.40 0.84
CA LEU A 77 9.95 13.23 1.90
C LEU A 77 11.02 12.48 2.68
N GLU A 78 11.89 13.22 3.35
CA GLU A 78 12.79 12.67 4.35
C GLU A 78 12.34 13.07 5.76
N PHE A 79 12.50 12.18 6.74
CA PHE A 79 12.18 12.44 8.14
C PHE A 79 13.24 11.88 9.09
N LYS A 80 13.38 12.50 10.25
CA LYS A 80 14.25 12.06 11.35
C LYS A 80 13.50 12.20 12.67
N VAL A 81 13.38 11.09 13.40
CA VAL A 81 12.65 11.01 14.67
C VAL A 81 13.54 10.36 15.75
N PRO A 82 13.55 10.89 16.99
CA PRO A 82 14.25 10.28 18.12
C PRO A 82 13.55 9.00 18.59
N GLU A 83 14.30 8.15 19.28
CA GLU A 83 13.73 6.96 19.92
C GLU A 83 12.75 7.38 21.04
N GLY A 84 11.61 6.68 21.14
CA GLY A 84 10.59 6.97 22.16
C GLY A 84 9.57 8.05 21.80
N MET A 85 9.50 8.49 20.53
CA MET A 85 8.50 9.40 19.97
C MET A 85 7.77 8.75 18.78
N ASN A 86 6.43 8.77 18.78
CA ASN A 86 5.63 8.37 17.62
C ASN A 86 5.23 9.59 16.78
N SER A 87 5.01 9.37 15.48
CA SER A 87 4.56 10.39 14.54
C SER A 87 3.92 9.74 13.32
N GLY A 88 3.44 10.53 12.36
CA GLY A 88 3.02 10.06 11.05
C GLY A 88 2.87 11.19 10.04
N VAL A 89 2.57 10.82 8.80
CA VAL A 89 2.26 11.73 7.70
C VAL A 89 0.85 11.41 7.20
N GLN A 90 -0.08 12.33 7.38
CA GLN A 90 -1.44 12.22 6.85
C GLN A 90 -1.42 12.28 5.33
N ILE A 91 -2.18 11.39 4.68
CA ILE A 91 -2.40 11.34 3.24
C ILE A 91 -3.90 11.25 2.95
N ARG A 92 -4.41 12.08 2.05
CA ARG A 92 -5.85 12.18 1.73
C ARG A 92 -6.74 12.31 2.98
N SER A 93 -6.22 12.90 4.06
CA SER A 93 -6.98 13.11 5.29
C SER A 93 -7.91 14.31 5.18
N LEU A 94 -8.89 14.37 6.07
CA LEU A 94 -9.91 15.41 6.11
C LEU A 94 -9.70 16.33 7.32
N TYR A 95 -10.01 17.60 7.10
CA TYR A 95 -10.03 18.64 8.11
C TYR A 95 -11.18 19.59 7.79
N ASP A 96 -12.27 19.50 8.56
CA ASP A 96 -13.46 20.33 8.39
C ASP A 96 -14.01 20.66 9.79
N PRO A 97 -14.09 21.95 10.18
CA PRO A 97 -14.62 22.37 11.48
C PRO A 97 -15.99 21.79 11.82
N LYS A 98 -16.84 21.56 10.81
CA LYS A 98 -18.20 21.02 10.97
C LYS A 98 -18.22 19.51 11.20
N ILE A 99 -17.13 18.81 10.90
CA ILE A 99 -17.02 17.35 11.02
C ILE A 99 -16.07 17.03 12.18
N LYS A 100 -16.58 16.34 13.20
CA LYS A 100 -15.82 15.98 14.41
C LYS A 100 -15.15 17.19 15.08
N GLY A 101 -15.79 18.36 15.05
CA GLY A 101 -15.25 19.61 15.61
C GLY A 101 -13.92 20.04 15.00
N GLY A 102 -13.65 19.69 13.73
CA GLY A 102 -12.37 19.99 13.09
C GLY A 102 -11.25 19.02 13.44
N ARG A 103 -11.52 17.85 14.03
CA ARG A 103 -10.47 16.85 14.26
C ARG A 103 -9.91 16.33 12.93
N VAL A 104 -8.59 16.40 12.74
CA VAL A 104 -7.93 15.79 11.57
C VAL A 104 -8.15 14.27 11.62
N HIS A 105 -8.63 13.69 10.53
CA HIS A 105 -8.93 12.26 10.46
C HIS A 105 -8.76 11.70 9.03
N GLY A 106 -8.33 10.45 8.91
CA GLY A 106 -8.07 9.81 7.61
C GLY A 106 -6.76 9.02 7.60
N TYR A 107 -6.28 8.65 6.41
CA TYR A 107 -5.11 7.80 6.29
C TYR A 107 -3.84 8.53 6.76
N GLN A 108 -3.02 7.80 7.52
CA GLN A 108 -1.73 8.18 8.06
C GLN A 108 -0.70 7.13 7.64
N VAL A 109 0.43 7.58 7.09
CA VAL A 109 1.64 6.75 6.98
C VAL A 109 2.39 6.84 8.31
N GLU A 110 2.53 5.71 9.00
CA GLU A 110 3.06 5.64 10.36
C GLU A 110 4.57 5.88 10.42
N ILE A 111 5.04 6.61 11.44
CA ILE A 111 6.43 6.69 11.86
C ILE A 111 6.54 6.14 13.29
N ASP A 112 7.09 4.93 13.41
CA ASP A 112 7.13 4.16 14.64
C ASP A 112 8.56 3.66 14.93
N PRO A 113 9.32 4.40 15.77
CA PRO A 113 10.67 4.00 16.17
C PRO A 113 10.70 2.97 17.31
N SER A 114 9.55 2.46 17.77
CA SER A 114 9.49 1.44 18.82
C SER A 114 9.93 0.06 18.30
N GLY A 115 10.09 -0.90 19.21
CA GLY A 115 10.37 -2.31 18.85
C GLY A 115 9.28 -2.99 18.03
N ARG A 116 8.07 -2.40 17.93
CA ARG A 116 7.00 -2.87 17.04
C ARG A 116 7.35 -2.66 15.56
N ALA A 117 8.14 -1.62 15.27
CA ALA A 117 8.73 -1.30 13.97
C ALA A 117 7.72 -1.19 12.81
N TRP A 118 6.53 -0.60 13.01
CA TRP A 118 5.51 -0.50 11.94
C TRP A 118 5.63 0.75 11.05
N THR A 119 6.82 1.33 10.96
CA THR A 119 7.08 2.51 10.11
C THR A 119 6.76 2.20 8.64
N GLY A 120 6.00 3.07 7.98
CA GLY A 120 5.49 2.85 6.62
C GLY A 120 4.16 2.09 6.55
N GLY A 121 3.62 1.63 7.68
CA GLY A 121 2.25 1.13 7.81
C GLY A 121 1.19 2.22 7.57
N ILE A 122 -0.05 1.82 7.32
CA ILE A 122 -1.20 2.73 7.15
C ILE A 122 -2.16 2.61 8.34
N PHE A 123 -2.26 3.67 9.12
CA PHE A 123 -3.21 3.87 10.21
C PHE A 123 -4.28 4.87 9.79
N ASP A 124 -5.54 4.65 10.11
CA ASP A 124 -6.65 5.52 9.75
C ASP A 124 -7.05 6.38 10.96
N GLU A 125 -6.28 7.45 11.15
CA GLU A 125 -6.28 8.36 12.30
C GLU A 125 -7.68 8.88 12.63
N ALA A 126 -8.06 8.76 13.91
CA ALA A 126 -9.36 9.16 14.44
C ALA A 126 -10.57 8.62 13.64
N ARG A 127 -10.39 7.49 12.91
CA ARG A 127 -11.41 6.87 12.07
C ARG A 127 -11.45 5.34 12.23
N ARG A 128 -10.72 4.53 11.44
CA ARG A 128 -10.77 3.04 11.47
C ARG A 128 -9.57 2.37 12.15
N GLY A 129 -8.56 3.11 12.58
CA GLY A 129 -7.36 2.53 13.18
C GLY A 129 -6.48 1.77 12.17
N TRP A 130 -5.81 0.68 12.59
CA TRP A 130 -4.82 -0.01 11.75
C TRP A 130 -5.43 -0.66 10.49
N MET A 131 -5.17 -0.07 9.32
CA MET A 131 -5.60 -0.60 8.02
C MET A 131 -4.57 -1.57 7.44
N TYR A 132 -3.29 -1.20 7.53
CA TYR A 132 -2.16 -2.00 7.05
C TYR A 132 -0.95 -1.83 7.97
N ASN A 133 -0.34 -2.93 8.39
CA ASN A 133 0.92 -2.92 9.13
C ASN A 133 1.83 -4.05 8.63
N ILE A 134 3.07 -4.09 9.11
CA ILE A 134 4.07 -5.04 8.60
C ILE A 134 3.65 -6.51 8.83
N THR A 135 2.82 -6.79 9.84
CA THR A 135 2.34 -8.16 10.07
C THR A 135 1.37 -8.65 8.99
N LYS A 136 0.89 -7.76 8.10
CA LYS A 136 0.10 -8.13 6.91
C LYS A 136 0.93 -8.56 5.71
N ILE A 137 2.26 -8.37 5.74
CA ILE A 137 3.16 -8.86 4.69
C ILE A 137 3.31 -10.38 4.85
N LYS A 138 2.82 -11.13 3.87
CA LYS A 138 2.82 -12.61 3.90
C LYS A 138 4.20 -13.22 3.67
N ASP A 139 5.02 -12.58 2.83
CA ASP A 139 6.39 -12.98 2.60
C ASP A 139 7.24 -12.58 3.82
N LYS A 140 7.79 -13.57 4.52
CA LYS A 140 8.58 -13.35 5.74
C LYS A 140 9.85 -12.54 5.48
N LYS A 141 10.51 -12.72 4.33
CA LYS A 141 11.73 -11.99 3.96
C LYS A 141 11.39 -10.54 3.65
N ALA A 142 10.28 -10.31 2.95
CA ALA A 142 9.78 -8.95 2.71
C ALA A 142 9.31 -8.28 4.01
N ALA A 143 8.67 -9.02 4.91
CA ALA A 143 8.25 -8.50 6.22
C ALA A 143 9.45 -8.10 7.07
N GLU A 144 10.51 -8.91 7.08
CA GLU A 144 11.75 -8.61 7.80
C GLU A 144 12.51 -7.44 7.18
N ALA A 145 12.59 -7.38 5.85
CA ALA A 145 13.15 -6.23 5.14
C ALA A 145 12.38 -4.94 5.47
N ALA A 146 11.05 -4.98 5.52
CA ALA A 146 10.20 -3.85 5.87
C ALA A 146 10.42 -3.40 7.33
N LYS A 147 10.56 -4.33 8.29
CA LYS A 147 10.90 -3.98 9.69
C LYS A 147 12.25 -3.28 9.79
N ASN A 148 13.25 -3.79 9.06
CA ASN A 148 14.63 -3.30 9.09
C ASN A 148 14.86 -2.09 8.20
N ALA A 149 13.86 -1.70 7.40
CA ALA A 149 13.96 -0.57 6.49
C ALA A 149 14.14 0.77 7.24
N PHE A 150 13.50 0.93 8.40
CA PHE A 150 13.57 2.16 9.19
C PHE A 150 14.87 2.24 10.02
N LYS A 151 15.59 3.35 9.88
CA LYS A 151 16.84 3.67 10.59
C LYS A 151 16.54 4.62 11.77
N LYS A 152 16.59 4.10 13.00
CA LYS A 152 16.36 4.89 14.23
C LYS A 152 17.33 6.07 14.33
N ALA A 153 16.83 7.23 14.78
CA ALA A 153 17.62 8.44 15.00
C ALA A 153 18.46 8.91 13.79
N ALA A 154 18.12 8.46 12.57
CA ALA A 154 18.76 8.82 11.32
C ALA A 154 17.72 9.39 10.34
N TRP A 155 18.19 9.98 9.24
CA TRP A 155 17.32 10.40 8.15
C TRP A 155 16.79 9.17 7.41
N ASN A 156 15.48 9.16 7.18
CA ASN A 156 14.76 8.11 6.47
C ASN A 156 13.96 8.74 5.34
N HIS A 157 13.87 8.05 4.20
CA HIS A 157 13.08 8.46 3.04
C HIS A 157 11.75 7.72 3.03
N PHE A 158 10.66 8.45 2.86
CA PHE A 158 9.37 7.92 2.46
C PHE A 158 9.13 8.18 0.98
N ARG A 159 8.58 7.17 0.30
CA ARG A 159 7.83 7.31 -0.94
C ARG A 159 6.42 6.78 -0.73
N VAL A 160 5.41 7.54 -1.14
CA VAL A 160 4.00 7.18 -1.03
C VAL A 160 3.35 7.36 -2.39
N GLU A 161 2.70 6.32 -2.89
CA GLU A 161 1.93 6.37 -4.14
C GLU A 161 0.46 6.18 -3.82
N ALA A 162 -0.33 7.24 -3.96
CA ALA A 162 -1.77 7.20 -3.78
C ALA A 162 -2.43 7.45 -5.14
N ILE A 163 -2.86 6.39 -5.82
CA ILE A 163 -3.40 6.45 -7.19
C ILE A 163 -4.74 5.71 -7.21
N ASN A 164 -5.80 6.44 -7.53
CA ASN A 164 -7.19 6.01 -7.39
C ASN A 164 -7.44 5.48 -5.97
N ASP A 165 -8.04 4.31 -5.80
CA ASP A 165 -8.27 3.68 -4.50
C ASP A 165 -7.05 2.95 -3.94
N ARG A 166 -5.90 2.93 -4.63
CA ARG A 166 -4.70 2.20 -4.17
C ARG A 166 -3.68 3.13 -3.53
N ILE A 167 -3.19 2.74 -2.35
CA ILE A 167 -2.17 3.44 -1.55
C ILE A 167 -1.01 2.49 -1.28
N ARG A 168 0.19 2.86 -1.74
CA ARG A 168 1.43 2.11 -1.53
C ARG A 168 2.50 2.95 -0.85
N THR A 169 3.33 2.33 -0.03
CA THR A 169 4.39 3.02 0.71
C THR A 169 5.73 2.28 0.63
N TRP A 170 6.81 3.05 0.65
CA TRP A 170 8.17 2.57 0.75
C TRP A 170 8.92 3.35 1.82
N VAL A 171 9.80 2.65 2.53
CA VAL A 171 10.71 3.22 3.53
C VAL A 171 12.13 2.90 3.09
N ASN A 172 12.95 3.93 2.85
CA ASN A 172 14.33 3.77 2.35
C ASN A 172 14.44 2.84 1.12
N GLY A 173 13.47 2.94 0.20
CA GLY A 173 13.38 2.10 -1.00
C GLY A 173 12.76 0.70 -0.80
N VAL A 174 12.47 0.28 0.44
CA VAL A 174 11.86 -1.01 0.74
C VAL A 174 10.33 -0.89 0.76
N PRO A 175 9.57 -1.69 -0.01
CA PRO A 175 8.11 -1.68 0.03
C PRO A 175 7.56 -2.09 1.39
N VAL A 176 6.56 -1.39 1.92
CA VAL A 176 5.96 -1.68 3.24
C VAL A 176 4.45 -1.94 3.14
N SER A 177 3.67 -1.02 2.59
CA SER A 177 2.21 -1.17 2.50
C SER A 177 1.71 -1.16 1.06
N ASP A 178 0.64 -1.93 0.81
CA ASP A 178 -0.14 -1.93 -0.43
C ASP A 178 -1.61 -2.14 -0.09
N LEU A 179 -2.33 -1.03 0.07
CA LEU A 179 -3.72 -0.97 0.50
C LEU A 179 -4.61 -0.54 -0.66
N THR A 180 -5.75 -1.21 -0.84
CA THR A 180 -6.83 -0.72 -1.73
C THR A 180 -8.01 -0.29 -0.85
N ASP A 181 -8.29 1.01 -0.80
CA ASP A 181 -9.37 1.62 -0.03
C ASP A 181 -9.81 2.95 -0.68
N GLY A 182 -11.07 3.01 -1.11
CA GLY A 182 -11.64 4.16 -1.82
C GLY A 182 -12.41 5.15 -0.94
N LEU A 183 -12.34 5.03 0.39
CA LEU A 183 -13.19 5.82 1.29
C LEU A 183 -12.92 7.33 1.18
N THR A 184 -11.67 7.74 0.98
CA THR A 184 -11.34 9.15 0.74
C THR A 184 -10.29 9.24 -0.35
N LEU A 185 -10.74 9.59 -1.55
CA LEU A 185 -9.86 9.67 -2.72
C LEU A 185 -9.10 11.01 -2.82
N LYS A 186 -9.54 12.04 -2.08
CA LYS A 186 -8.94 13.39 -2.11
C LYS A 186 -8.94 14.05 -0.72
N GLY A 187 -7.79 14.54 -0.28
CA GLY A 187 -7.64 15.18 1.03
C GLY A 187 -6.29 15.85 1.24
N VAL A 188 -6.04 16.35 2.44
CA VAL A 188 -4.81 17.08 2.78
C VAL A 188 -3.64 16.14 3.03
N ILE A 189 -2.43 16.66 2.84
CA ILE A 189 -1.19 16.11 3.41
C ILE A 189 -0.95 16.84 4.74
N ALA A 190 -0.58 16.13 5.81
CA ALA A 190 -0.25 16.78 7.08
C ALA A 190 0.86 16.07 7.88
N LEU A 191 1.65 16.83 8.62
CA LEU A 191 2.75 16.34 9.47
C LEU A 191 2.31 16.28 10.93
N GLN A 192 2.34 15.10 11.53
CA GLN A 192 1.86 14.90 12.90
C GLN A 192 2.96 15.21 13.93
N VAL A 193 2.59 15.86 15.04
CA VAL A 193 3.31 15.77 16.31
C VAL A 193 2.39 15.07 17.30
N HIS A 194 2.74 13.85 17.70
CA HIS A 194 1.90 13.03 18.57
C HIS A 194 1.82 13.60 19.98
N ALA A 195 0.64 13.47 20.61
CA ALA A 195 0.42 13.86 22.00
C ALA A 195 1.39 13.12 22.94
N THR A 196 1.87 13.80 23.96
CA THR A 196 2.74 13.21 24.98
C THR A 196 2.40 13.74 26.37
N GLY A 197 2.49 12.85 27.37
CA GLY A 197 2.45 13.22 28.78
C GLY A 197 3.81 13.63 29.35
N LYS A 198 4.90 13.46 28.59
CA LYS A 198 6.27 13.75 29.05
C LYS A 198 6.51 15.26 29.13
N ALA A 199 7.17 15.71 30.20
CA ALA A 199 7.54 17.12 30.38
C ALA A 199 8.68 17.57 29.44
N LYS A 200 9.62 16.67 29.11
CA LYS A 200 10.76 16.99 28.25
C LYS A 200 10.34 17.01 26.77
N PRO A 201 10.51 18.13 26.04
CA PRO A 201 10.16 18.21 24.64
C PRO A 201 11.07 17.33 23.76
N MET A 202 10.46 16.66 22.80
CA MET A 202 11.13 15.86 21.77
C MET A 202 10.80 16.46 20.40
N GLN A 203 11.73 16.34 19.45
CA GLN A 203 11.59 16.93 18.13
C GLN A 203 11.58 15.87 17.03
N ILE A 204 10.63 15.98 16.10
CA ILE A 204 10.69 15.29 14.81
C ILE A 204 11.00 16.30 13.71
N ARG A 205 11.79 15.89 12.72
CA ARG A 205 12.19 16.74 11.59
C ARG A 205 11.75 16.14 10.26
N TRP A 206 11.28 16.98 9.35
CA TRP A 206 10.97 16.62 7.96
C TRP A 206 11.65 17.56 6.97
N ARG A 207 12.14 17.05 5.85
CA ARG A 207 12.75 17.85 4.77
C ARG A 207 12.52 17.21 3.41
N LYS A 208 12.88 17.95 2.35
CA LYS A 208 12.74 17.50 0.95
C LYS A 208 11.34 16.97 0.62
N ILE A 209 10.32 17.63 1.15
CA ILE A 209 8.92 17.25 0.95
C ILE A 209 8.51 17.70 -0.46
N ARG A 210 8.24 16.75 -1.35
CA ARG A 210 7.87 17.02 -2.74
C ARG A 210 6.79 16.05 -3.22
N ILE A 211 5.97 16.48 -4.16
CA ILE A 211 4.84 15.72 -4.66
C ILE A 211 4.75 15.80 -6.18
N GLN A 212 4.51 14.68 -6.85
CA GLN A 212 3.99 14.66 -8.22
C GLN A 212 2.47 14.59 -8.11
N ASP A 213 1.79 15.69 -8.42
CA ASP A 213 0.33 15.70 -8.48
C ASP A 213 -0.11 15.10 -9.82
N LEU A 214 -0.73 13.93 -9.76
CA LEU A 214 -1.20 13.19 -10.92
C LEU A 214 -2.65 13.57 -11.30
N GLY A 215 -3.21 14.60 -10.64
CA GLY A 215 -4.57 15.08 -10.87
C GLY A 215 -5.64 14.24 -10.16
N ASP A 216 -6.89 14.53 -10.45
CA ASP A 216 -8.06 13.80 -9.93
C ASP A 216 -8.38 12.51 -10.70
N GLY A 217 -7.73 12.29 -11.85
CA GLY A 217 -8.01 11.15 -12.73
C GLY A 217 -9.28 11.32 -13.58
N GLY A 218 -9.81 12.55 -13.70
CA GLY A 218 -11.02 12.87 -14.47
C GLY A 218 -12.25 12.16 -13.91
N THR A 219 -12.80 12.71 -12.81
CA THR A 219 -14.04 12.18 -12.25
C THR A 219 -15.23 12.65 -13.08
N THR A 220 -16.21 11.79 -13.34
CA THR A 220 -17.46 12.25 -14.02
C THR A 220 -18.27 13.21 -13.14
N ARG A 221 -17.89 13.36 -11.87
CA ARG A 221 -18.53 14.24 -10.90
C ARG A 221 -18.26 15.72 -11.19
N ASP A 222 -17.02 16.06 -11.52
CA ASP A 222 -16.62 17.45 -11.79
C ASP A 222 -17.32 18.00 -13.05
N HIS A 223 -17.55 17.12 -14.04
CA HIS A 223 -18.25 17.46 -15.28
C HIS A 223 -19.78 17.48 -15.14
N LEU A 224 -20.34 16.83 -14.12
CA LEU A 224 -21.77 16.88 -13.82
C LEU A 224 -22.15 18.24 -13.20
N GLY A 225 -21.21 18.86 -12.46
CA GLY A 225 -21.44 20.07 -11.68
C GLY A 225 -22.27 19.82 -10.43
N ASP A 226 -22.70 20.89 -9.75
CA ASP A 226 -23.52 20.75 -8.54
C ASP A 226 -24.90 20.13 -8.86
N PRO A 227 -25.39 19.18 -8.04
CA PRO A 227 -26.72 18.62 -8.20
C PRO A 227 -27.74 19.70 -7.87
N ALA A 228 -28.36 20.26 -8.91
CA ALA A 228 -29.47 21.19 -8.84
C ALA A 228 -30.56 20.71 -9.79
N GLU A 229 -31.82 21.02 -9.50
CA GLU A 229 -32.92 20.67 -10.40
C GLU A 229 -32.78 21.45 -11.72
N LYS A 230 -32.77 20.73 -12.84
CA LYS A 230 -32.57 21.28 -14.19
C LYS A 230 -33.75 21.02 -15.12
N MET A 231 -34.95 20.87 -14.56
CA MET A 231 -36.17 20.73 -15.36
C MET A 231 -36.33 21.95 -16.29
N GLY A 232 -36.58 21.71 -17.58
CA GLY A 232 -36.67 22.75 -18.61
C GLY A 232 -35.32 23.37 -19.01
N ALA A 233 -34.19 22.74 -18.69
CA ALA A 233 -32.88 23.27 -19.04
C ALA A 233 -32.74 23.40 -20.57
N LYS A 234 -32.37 24.60 -21.02
CA LYS A 234 -32.08 24.85 -22.43
C LYS A 234 -30.87 24.01 -22.88
N PRO A 235 -30.94 23.34 -24.05
CA PRO A 235 -29.78 22.65 -24.60
C PRO A 235 -28.60 23.62 -24.78
N PRO A 236 -27.37 23.19 -24.45
CA PRO A 236 -26.15 23.88 -24.88
C PRO A 236 -26.12 24.06 -26.41
N ALA A 237 -25.46 25.12 -26.89
CA ALA A 237 -25.47 25.48 -28.31
C ALA A 237 -24.95 24.37 -29.25
N ASP A 238 -24.05 23.51 -28.76
CA ASP A 238 -23.43 22.39 -29.48
C ASP A 238 -24.03 21.02 -29.14
N ALA A 239 -25.09 20.99 -28.31
CA ALA A 239 -25.74 19.74 -27.95
C ALA A 239 -26.53 19.16 -29.13
N ALA A 240 -26.41 17.85 -29.34
CA ALA A 240 -27.31 17.12 -30.22
C ALA A 240 -28.69 17.03 -29.55
N VAL A 241 -29.62 17.87 -30.00
CA VAL A 241 -31.02 17.84 -29.56
C VAL A 241 -31.72 16.63 -30.16
N LEU A 242 -32.18 15.72 -29.31
CA LEU A 242 -32.85 14.48 -29.69
C LEU A 242 -34.37 14.63 -29.69
N VAL A 243 -34.91 15.40 -28.74
CA VAL A 243 -36.31 15.82 -28.66
C VAL A 243 -36.33 17.31 -28.30
N ALA A 244 -36.68 18.15 -29.27
CA ALA A 244 -36.71 19.60 -29.08
C ALA A 244 -38.01 20.06 -28.40
N ALA A 245 -37.99 21.27 -27.83
CA ALA A 245 -39.16 21.86 -27.17
C ALA A 245 -40.33 22.12 -28.13
N ASP A 246 -40.06 22.29 -29.42
CA ASP A 246 -41.06 22.45 -30.48
C ASP A 246 -41.63 21.12 -31.02
N GLY A 247 -41.16 19.98 -30.50
CA GLY A 247 -41.61 18.65 -30.94
C GLY A 247 -40.83 18.06 -32.11
N SER A 248 -39.77 18.71 -32.58
CA SER A 248 -38.91 18.11 -33.61
C SER A 248 -38.05 16.97 -33.05
N VAL A 249 -37.97 15.87 -33.82
CA VAL A 249 -37.19 14.66 -33.49
C VAL A 249 -36.21 14.36 -34.62
N THR A 250 -35.04 14.99 -34.59
CA THR A 250 -34.07 14.96 -35.71
C THR A 250 -32.90 14.01 -35.45
N GLY A 251 -32.52 13.81 -34.18
CA GLY A 251 -31.36 13.00 -33.78
C GLY A 251 -31.60 11.49 -33.63
N LEU A 252 -32.85 11.02 -33.74
CA LEU A 252 -33.25 9.64 -33.45
C LEU A 252 -33.70 8.87 -34.70
N ARG A 253 -33.56 7.54 -34.66
CA ARG A 253 -34.14 6.59 -35.62
C ARG A 253 -34.75 5.39 -34.89
N GLY A 254 -35.82 4.81 -35.42
CA GLY A 254 -36.40 3.56 -34.92
C GLY A 254 -35.53 2.33 -35.21
N GLU A 255 -35.55 1.34 -34.33
CA GLU A 255 -34.89 0.04 -34.54
C GLU A 255 -35.73 -0.93 -35.38
N LYS A 256 -37.07 -0.79 -35.38
CA LYS A 256 -37.98 -1.53 -36.26
C LYS A 256 -38.46 -0.64 -37.40
N LYS A 257 -38.71 -1.24 -38.56
CA LYS A 257 -39.45 -0.58 -39.65
C LYS A 257 -40.92 -0.51 -39.26
N VAL A 258 -41.51 0.68 -39.39
CA VAL A 258 -42.94 0.96 -39.17
C VAL A 258 -43.52 1.63 -40.41
N SER A 259 -44.84 1.58 -40.58
CA SER A 259 -45.55 2.41 -41.56
C SER A 259 -45.65 3.85 -41.04
N GLY A 260 -44.87 4.77 -41.62
CA GLY A 260 -44.82 6.19 -41.24
C GLY A 260 -43.41 6.72 -40.98
N PRO A 261 -43.24 8.03 -40.71
CA PRO A 261 -41.93 8.68 -40.62
C PRO A 261 -41.16 8.40 -39.33
N PHE A 262 -41.84 8.05 -38.23
CA PHE A 262 -41.22 7.76 -36.93
C PHE A 262 -42.12 6.81 -36.10
N PRO A 263 -41.56 5.84 -35.33
CA PRO A 263 -42.35 4.80 -34.66
C PRO A 263 -43.11 5.24 -33.42
N TRP A 264 -42.73 6.36 -32.80
CA TRP A 264 -43.33 6.86 -31.57
C TRP A 264 -44.19 8.09 -31.84
N LYS A 265 -45.22 8.32 -31.02
CA LYS A 265 -46.15 9.45 -31.19
C LYS A 265 -45.48 10.73 -30.71
N VAL A 266 -45.54 11.79 -31.51
CA VAL A 266 -44.99 13.11 -31.14
C VAL A 266 -46.11 14.14 -31.21
N THR A 267 -46.35 14.84 -30.10
CA THR A 267 -47.40 15.87 -29.98
C THR A 267 -46.92 16.92 -28.98
N ASP A 268 -47.01 18.21 -29.33
CA ASP A 268 -46.70 19.35 -28.46
C ASP A 268 -45.37 19.26 -27.70
N GLY A 269 -44.27 18.93 -28.39
CA GLY A 269 -42.95 18.82 -27.74
C GLY A 269 -42.71 17.53 -26.96
N VAL A 270 -43.68 16.61 -26.94
CA VAL A 270 -43.63 15.36 -26.16
C VAL A 270 -43.61 14.15 -27.09
N MET A 271 -42.60 13.31 -26.92
CA MET A 271 -42.44 12.05 -27.62
C MET A 271 -42.88 10.89 -26.71
N GLU A 272 -43.98 10.22 -27.07
CA GLU A 272 -44.57 9.10 -26.34
C GLU A 272 -44.31 7.77 -27.05
N ILE A 273 -43.82 6.78 -26.30
CA ILE A 273 -43.64 5.41 -26.80
C ILE A 273 -44.98 4.84 -27.25
N VAL A 274 -45.06 4.35 -28.49
CA VAL A 274 -46.16 3.48 -28.95
C VAL A 274 -45.75 2.02 -28.67
N PRO A 275 -46.35 1.35 -27.66
CA PRO A 275 -45.90 0.02 -27.24
C PRO A 275 -45.81 -1.00 -28.38
N GLY A 276 -44.67 -1.70 -28.47
CA GLY A 276 -44.46 -2.77 -29.46
C GLY A 276 -43.81 -2.32 -30.78
N THR A 277 -43.75 -1.01 -31.02
CA THR A 277 -43.14 -0.41 -32.24
C THR A 277 -41.61 -0.43 -32.21
N GLY A 278 -40.99 -0.84 -31.10
CA GLY A 278 -39.54 -0.98 -30.98
C GLY A 278 -38.87 0.26 -30.39
N SER A 279 -37.62 0.09 -29.95
CA SER A 279 -36.83 1.16 -29.34
C SER A 279 -36.37 2.18 -30.39
N VAL A 280 -35.98 3.37 -29.93
CA VAL A 280 -35.32 4.39 -30.78
C VAL A 280 -33.88 4.59 -30.34
N THR A 281 -33.00 4.89 -31.28
CA THR A 281 -31.57 5.10 -31.01
C THR A 281 -31.02 6.32 -31.73
N THR A 282 -30.00 6.94 -31.16
CA THR A 282 -29.34 8.11 -31.74
C THR A 282 -28.67 7.76 -33.07
N ARG A 283 -28.83 8.63 -34.06
CA ARG A 283 -28.11 8.58 -35.35
C ARG A 283 -26.61 8.69 -35.14
N LYS A 284 -26.19 9.58 -34.24
CA LYS A 284 -24.80 9.78 -33.81
C LYS A 284 -24.37 8.74 -32.76
N GLU A 285 -23.11 8.35 -32.80
CA GLU A 285 -22.45 7.54 -31.76
C GLU A 285 -21.63 8.44 -30.83
N PHE A 286 -21.63 8.14 -29.53
CA PHE A 286 -20.98 8.94 -28.50
C PHE A 286 -19.95 8.10 -27.74
N ARG A 287 -18.80 8.68 -27.37
CA ARG A 287 -17.77 7.98 -26.57
C ARG A 287 -17.80 8.40 -25.10
N ASP A 288 -17.46 9.64 -24.79
CA ASP A 288 -17.66 10.25 -23.48
C ASP A 288 -18.63 11.41 -23.71
N PHE A 289 -19.70 11.51 -22.93
CA PHE A 289 -20.77 12.50 -23.16
C PHE A 289 -21.50 12.88 -21.86
N ARG A 290 -22.07 14.09 -21.87
CA ARG A 290 -23.06 14.53 -20.88
C ARG A 290 -24.41 14.54 -21.55
N MET A 291 -25.44 14.20 -20.80
CA MET A 291 -26.79 14.07 -21.33
C MET A 291 -27.79 14.60 -20.32
N HIS A 292 -28.80 15.30 -20.85
CA HIS A 292 -30.01 15.65 -20.15
C HIS A 292 -31.20 14.91 -20.78
N ALA A 293 -32.10 14.41 -19.96
CA ALA A 293 -33.33 13.79 -20.42
C ALA A 293 -34.46 14.03 -19.43
N GLU A 294 -35.56 14.58 -19.92
CA GLU A 294 -36.81 14.62 -19.17
C GLU A 294 -37.72 13.47 -19.60
N PHE A 295 -38.30 12.79 -18.63
CA PHE A 295 -39.17 11.66 -18.86
C PHE A 295 -40.35 11.66 -17.91
N ASN A 296 -41.45 11.03 -18.33
CA ASN A 296 -42.68 10.92 -17.56
C ASN A 296 -43.20 9.49 -17.70
N VAL A 297 -43.37 8.84 -16.56
CA VAL A 297 -43.84 7.45 -16.47
C VAL A 297 -45.32 7.44 -16.14
N ASN A 298 -46.06 6.62 -16.88
CA ASN A 298 -47.44 6.28 -16.54
C ASN A 298 -47.46 5.23 -15.42
N GLY A 299 -48.51 5.26 -14.59
CA GLY A 299 -48.63 4.43 -13.41
C GLY A 299 -49.78 3.42 -13.49
N LYS A 300 -49.59 2.23 -12.95
CA LYS A 300 -50.61 1.21 -12.68
C LYS A 300 -50.93 1.16 -11.18
N ALA A 301 -52.08 0.56 -10.83
CA ALA A 301 -52.49 0.42 -9.43
C ALA A 301 -51.53 -0.45 -8.57
N LYS A 302 -50.69 -1.28 -9.20
CA LYS A 302 -49.69 -2.11 -8.51
C LYS A 302 -48.33 -1.95 -9.18
N HIS A 303 -47.33 -1.57 -8.39
CA HIS A 303 -45.93 -1.48 -8.82
C HIS A 303 -45.43 -2.84 -9.32
N SER A 304 -44.91 -2.88 -10.54
CA SER A 304 -44.28 -4.06 -11.14
C SER A 304 -43.26 -3.64 -12.20
N GLN A 305 -42.55 -4.59 -12.80
CA GLN A 305 -41.68 -4.29 -13.95
C GLN A 305 -42.47 -3.96 -15.23
N ASP A 306 -43.80 -4.04 -15.19
CA ASP A 306 -44.67 -3.63 -16.28
C ASP A 306 -45.37 -2.29 -15.95
N ASP A 307 -44.88 -1.56 -14.95
CA ASP A 307 -45.41 -0.28 -14.50
C ASP A 307 -44.48 0.87 -14.89
N GLY A 308 -44.69 1.42 -16.10
CA GLY A 308 -43.92 2.56 -16.60
C GLY A 308 -42.45 2.24 -16.95
N ASN A 309 -42.15 0.99 -17.33
CA ASN A 309 -40.79 0.52 -17.59
C ASN A 309 -40.23 1.00 -18.94
N SER A 310 -39.02 1.55 -18.90
CA SER A 310 -38.19 1.95 -20.03
C SER A 310 -36.73 2.04 -19.55
N GLY A 311 -35.83 2.60 -20.35
CA GLY A 311 -34.45 2.80 -19.96
C GLY A 311 -33.63 3.56 -21.00
N ILE A 312 -32.55 4.19 -20.52
CA ILE A 312 -31.53 4.82 -21.36
C ILE A 312 -30.32 3.89 -21.44
N TYR A 313 -30.15 3.26 -22.61
CA TYR A 313 -28.99 2.43 -22.91
C TYR A 313 -27.85 3.27 -23.49
N ILE A 314 -26.84 3.54 -22.67
CA ILE A 314 -25.59 4.20 -23.02
C ILE A 314 -24.70 3.25 -23.85
N GLN A 315 -24.34 3.68 -25.07
CA GLN A 315 -23.57 2.90 -26.05
C GLN A 315 -24.17 1.52 -26.39
N HIS A 316 -25.47 1.32 -26.17
CA HIS A 316 -26.12 -0.01 -26.17
C HIS A 316 -25.53 -1.01 -25.15
N ARG A 317 -24.69 -0.57 -24.21
CA ARG A 317 -23.92 -1.42 -23.29
C ARG A 317 -24.36 -1.29 -21.84
N TYR A 318 -24.66 -0.07 -21.41
CA TYR A 318 -24.98 0.24 -20.01
C TYR A 318 -26.36 0.88 -19.93
N GLU A 319 -27.20 0.43 -19.03
CA GLU A 319 -28.60 0.81 -18.94
C GLU A 319 -28.82 1.60 -17.64
N LEU A 320 -29.29 2.82 -17.79
CA LEU A 320 -29.84 3.63 -16.71
C LEU A 320 -31.37 3.47 -16.74
N GLN A 321 -31.89 2.86 -15.68
CA GLN A 321 -33.28 2.39 -15.64
C GLN A 321 -34.30 3.55 -15.53
N ILE A 322 -35.43 3.42 -16.24
CA ILE A 322 -36.63 4.24 -16.06
C ILE A 322 -37.78 3.33 -15.62
N LEU A 323 -38.45 3.66 -14.52
CA LEU A 323 -39.57 2.90 -13.99
C LEU A 323 -40.45 3.79 -13.10
N ASN A 324 -41.72 3.44 -12.89
CA ASN A 324 -42.55 4.07 -11.86
C ASN A 324 -42.10 3.68 -10.44
N SER A 325 -41.05 4.32 -9.93
CA SER A 325 -40.41 3.92 -8.66
C SER A 325 -40.66 4.89 -7.49
N HIS A 326 -41.64 5.79 -7.57
CA HIS A 326 -41.91 6.71 -6.46
C HIS A 326 -42.26 5.97 -5.16
N GLY A 327 -41.60 6.32 -4.07
CA GLY A 327 -41.79 5.66 -2.76
C GLY A 327 -41.31 4.21 -2.70
N GLN A 328 -40.76 3.65 -3.78
CA GLN A 328 -40.28 2.28 -3.83
C GLN A 328 -38.89 2.12 -3.18
N PRO A 329 -38.57 0.95 -2.58
CA PRO A 329 -37.24 0.67 -2.08
C PRO A 329 -36.17 0.73 -3.17
N LEU A 330 -34.98 1.25 -2.84
CA LEU A 330 -33.84 1.28 -3.76
C LEU A 330 -33.47 -0.15 -4.19
N ALA A 331 -33.46 -0.41 -5.50
CA ALA A 331 -32.95 -1.67 -6.04
C ALA A 331 -32.27 -1.46 -7.40
N GLN A 332 -31.46 -2.44 -7.82
CA GLN A 332 -30.68 -2.39 -9.06
C GLN A 332 -31.55 -2.49 -10.35
N ASN A 333 -32.87 -2.42 -10.24
CA ASN A 333 -33.83 -2.50 -11.35
C ASN A 333 -34.98 -1.49 -11.19
N GLU A 334 -34.81 -0.52 -10.29
CA GLU A 334 -35.74 0.60 -10.07
C GLU A 334 -35.21 1.85 -10.77
N CYS A 335 -36.06 2.87 -10.93
CA CYS A 335 -35.73 4.12 -11.61
C CYS A 335 -34.41 4.71 -11.07
N GLY A 336 -33.47 4.98 -11.97
CA GLY A 336 -32.16 5.56 -11.68
C GLY A 336 -31.09 4.52 -11.40
N ALA A 337 -31.41 3.22 -11.39
CA ALA A 337 -30.39 2.18 -11.25
C ALA A 337 -29.52 2.05 -12.50
N ILE A 338 -28.22 1.79 -12.29
CA ILE A 338 -27.39 1.16 -13.31
C ILE A 338 -27.81 -0.30 -13.33
N TYR A 339 -28.59 -0.68 -14.33
CA TYR A 339 -29.44 -1.87 -14.29
C TYR A 339 -28.64 -3.14 -13.97
N ARG A 340 -29.13 -3.91 -12.99
CA ARG A 340 -28.53 -5.11 -12.38
C ARG A 340 -27.12 -4.94 -11.80
N THR A 341 -26.63 -3.72 -11.70
CA THR A 341 -25.26 -3.42 -11.26
C THR A 341 -25.25 -2.59 -9.98
N GLN A 342 -25.94 -1.45 -9.97
CA GLN A 342 -25.92 -0.51 -8.85
C GLN A 342 -27.29 0.17 -8.68
N ALA A 343 -27.87 0.06 -7.48
CA ALA A 343 -29.05 0.82 -7.11
C ALA A 343 -28.69 2.31 -6.96
N PRO A 344 -29.60 3.25 -7.26
CA PRO A 344 -29.35 4.67 -6.99
C PRO A 344 -29.14 4.88 -5.48
N ALA A 345 -28.30 5.84 -5.11
CA ALA A 345 -27.99 6.12 -3.70
C ALA A 345 -29.21 6.63 -2.91
N ARG A 346 -30.18 7.24 -3.61
CA ARG A 346 -31.43 7.80 -3.06
C ARG A 346 -32.56 7.64 -4.07
N ASN A 347 -33.79 7.58 -3.58
CA ASN A 347 -34.97 7.56 -4.44
C ASN A 347 -35.36 9.02 -4.66
N ALA A 348 -35.05 9.54 -5.84
CA ALA A 348 -35.40 10.89 -6.24
C ALA A 348 -36.62 10.94 -7.18
N SER A 349 -37.28 9.79 -7.41
CA SER A 349 -38.42 9.69 -8.32
C SER A 349 -39.63 10.41 -7.74
N ARG A 350 -40.34 11.18 -8.56
CA ARG A 350 -41.68 11.75 -8.30
C ARG A 350 -42.81 10.77 -8.64
N PRO A 351 -44.04 10.98 -8.11
CA PRO A 351 -45.22 10.18 -8.45
C PRO A 351 -45.44 10.03 -9.96
N ALA A 352 -46.05 8.91 -10.38
CA ALA A 352 -46.44 8.69 -11.76
C ALA A 352 -47.27 9.86 -12.32
N GLY A 353 -47.10 10.16 -13.60
CA GLY A 353 -47.72 11.32 -14.27
C GLY A 353 -46.96 12.63 -14.08
N GLN A 354 -45.97 12.71 -13.18
CA GLN A 354 -45.09 13.88 -13.06
C GLN A 354 -43.81 13.73 -13.90
N TRP A 355 -43.30 14.86 -14.41
CA TRP A 355 -42.04 14.91 -15.13
C TRP A 355 -40.84 14.74 -14.19
N GLN A 356 -39.89 13.94 -14.64
CA GLN A 356 -38.62 13.60 -14.01
C GLN A 356 -37.48 14.09 -14.91
N SER A 357 -36.30 14.35 -14.35
CA SER A 357 -35.09 14.66 -15.12
C SER A 357 -33.91 13.78 -14.72
N TYR A 358 -33.13 13.36 -15.71
CA TYR A 358 -31.77 12.88 -15.54
C TYR A 358 -30.77 13.86 -16.13
N ASP A 359 -29.77 14.19 -15.32
CA ASP A 359 -28.51 14.77 -15.78
C ASP A 359 -27.40 13.76 -15.52
N LEU A 360 -26.70 13.34 -16.56
CA LEU A 360 -25.65 12.33 -16.42
C LEU A 360 -24.38 12.70 -17.17
N VAL A 361 -23.26 12.20 -16.67
CA VAL A 361 -21.96 12.24 -17.35
C VAL A 361 -21.38 10.83 -17.40
N PHE A 362 -21.12 10.38 -18.61
CA PHE A 362 -20.56 9.07 -18.90
C PHE A 362 -19.15 9.19 -19.50
N ARG A 363 -18.23 8.37 -18.99
CA ARG A 363 -16.90 8.13 -19.56
C ARG A 363 -16.78 6.67 -19.97
N SER A 364 -16.43 6.43 -21.23
CA SER A 364 -16.24 5.09 -21.78
C SER A 364 -15.14 4.33 -21.01
N PRO A 365 -15.16 2.98 -21.04
CA PRO A 365 -14.00 2.21 -20.59
C PRO A 365 -12.78 2.58 -21.44
N ARG A 366 -11.59 2.48 -20.85
CA ARG A 366 -10.31 2.70 -21.55
C ARG A 366 -9.65 1.38 -21.88
N TRP A 367 -8.95 1.37 -23.00
CA TRP A 367 -8.34 0.18 -23.60
C TRP A 367 -6.89 0.48 -23.96
N GLY A 368 -6.00 -0.48 -23.70
CA GLY A 368 -4.60 -0.44 -24.11
C GLY A 368 -4.45 -0.72 -25.60
N LYS A 369 -3.26 -0.45 -26.14
CA LYS A 369 -2.92 -0.76 -27.55
C LYS A 369 -2.96 -2.26 -27.86
N ASP A 370 -2.87 -3.11 -26.84
CA ASP A 370 -3.00 -4.56 -26.91
C ASP A 370 -4.47 -5.05 -26.94
N GLY A 371 -5.43 -4.12 -26.96
CA GLY A 371 -6.85 -4.45 -26.96
C GLY A 371 -7.37 -4.93 -25.61
N LYS A 372 -6.60 -4.82 -24.51
CA LYS A 372 -7.07 -5.14 -23.16
C LYS A 372 -7.67 -3.91 -22.49
N LYS A 373 -8.74 -4.12 -21.71
CA LYS A 373 -9.37 -3.08 -20.92
C LYS A 373 -8.42 -2.65 -19.79
N THR A 374 -8.04 -1.38 -19.78
CA THR A 374 -7.17 -0.77 -18.77
C THR A 374 -7.97 -0.06 -17.68
N GLU A 375 -9.16 0.44 -18.01
CA GLU A 375 -10.06 1.08 -17.06
C GLU A 375 -11.54 0.78 -17.33
N ASN A 376 -12.32 0.70 -16.25
CA ASN A 376 -13.77 0.60 -16.29
C ASN A 376 -14.44 1.90 -16.74
N ALA A 377 -15.65 1.78 -17.29
CA ALA A 377 -16.47 2.95 -17.56
C ALA A 377 -16.80 3.69 -16.26
N ARG A 378 -17.10 4.98 -16.35
CA ARG A 378 -17.48 5.82 -15.22
C ARG A 378 -18.80 6.51 -15.51
N LEU A 379 -19.68 6.61 -14.51
CA LEU A 379 -20.97 7.27 -14.64
C LEU A 379 -21.31 8.07 -13.38
N SER A 380 -21.64 9.35 -13.56
CA SER A 380 -22.31 10.16 -12.53
C SER A 380 -23.72 10.50 -13.01
N VAL A 381 -24.70 10.48 -12.11
CA VAL A 381 -26.09 10.77 -12.43
C VAL A 381 -26.73 11.60 -11.31
N SER A 382 -27.36 12.70 -11.68
CA SER A 382 -28.33 13.44 -10.89
C SER A 382 -29.73 13.13 -11.40
N HIS A 383 -30.67 12.83 -10.49
CA HIS A 383 -32.07 12.60 -10.77
C HIS A 383 -32.88 13.65 -10.01
N ASN A 384 -33.63 14.50 -10.73
CA ASN A 384 -34.37 15.63 -10.15
C ASN A 384 -33.50 16.48 -9.21
N GLY A 385 -32.29 16.83 -9.66
CA GLY A 385 -31.32 17.60 -8.86
C GLY A 385 -30.68 16.85 -7.69
N THR A 386 -31.00 15.57 -7.48
CA THR A 386 -30.37 14.74 -6.43
C THR A 386 -29.31 13.82 -7.02
N LEU A 387 -28.08 13.90 -6.52
CA LEU A 387 -27.01 12.98 -6.92
C LEU A 387 -27.34 11.54 -6.50
N ILE A 388 -27.48 10.64 -7.48
CA ILE A 388 -27.83 9.24 -7.26
C ILE A 388 -26.73 8.25 -7.65
N HIS A 389 -25.78 8.66 -8.50
CA HIS A 389 -24.50 7.96 -8.74
C HIS A 389 -23.38 8.98 -8.82
N ASP A 390 -22.27 8.71 -8.14
CA ASP A 390 -21.10 9.58 -8.10
C ASP A 390 -19.86 8.83 -8.60
N ASN A 391 -19.37 9.22 -9.77
CA ASN A 391 -18.20 8.68 -10.46
C ASN A 391 -18.12 7.13 -10.43
N PHE A 392 -19.27 6.48 -10.60
CA PHE A 392 -19.39 5.06 -10.35
C PHE A 392 -18.64 4.24 -11.40
N SER A 393 -17.79 3.32 -10.94
CA SER A 393 -17.02 2.39 -11.78
C SER A 393 -17.89 1.25 -12.28
N ILE A 394 -18.26 1.26 -13.57
CA ILE A 394 -19.08 0.20 -14.16
C ILE A 394 -18.14 -0.91 -14.68
N PRO A 395 -18.13 -2.11 -14.04
CA PRO A 395 -17.13 -3.13 -14.34
C PRO A 395 -17.36 -3.84 -15.68
N ASN A 396 -18.60 -3.91 -16.15
CA ASN A 396 -18.98 -4.60 -17.39
C ASN A 396 -20.32 -4.07 -17.94
N LYS A 397 -20.73 -4.51 -19.12
CA LYS A 397 -22.07 -4.26 -19.69
C LYS A 397 -23.18 -4.61 -18.69
N THR A 398 -24.30 -3.92 -18.75
CA THR A 398 -25.48 -4.20 -17.92
C THR A 398 -26.51 -5.00 -18.71
N GLY A 399 -27.43 -5.67 -18.00
CA GLY A 399 -28.66 -6.23 -18.58
C GLY A 399 -28.49 -6.92 -19.94
N ALA A 400 -29.37 -6.57 -20.87
CA ALA A 400 -29.35 -7.00 -22.27
C ALA A 400 -28.39 -6.17 -23.15
N GLY A 401 -27.48 -5.39 -22.54
CA GLY A 401 -26.50 -4.58 -23.25
C GLY A 401 -25.50 -5.42 -24.06
N ARG A 402 -24.87 -4.80 -25.06
CA ARG A 402 -23.83 -5.37 -25.91
C ARG A 402 -22.50 -5.50 -25.16
N ALA A 403 -21.62 -6.38 -25.62
CA ALA A 403 -20.27 -6.49 -25.09
C ALA A 403 -19.53 -5.14 -25.16
N GLU A 404 -18.66 -4.89 -24.17
CA GLU A 404 -17.83 -3.68 -24.17
C GLU A 404 -16.78 -3.74 -25.29
N GLY A 405 -16.40 -2.58 -25.79
CA GLY A 405 -15.35 -2.45 -26.79
C GLY A 405 -14.75 -1.04 -26.82
N PRO A 406 -13.65 -0.86 -27.55
CA PRO A 406 -12.93 0.42 -27.60
C PRO A 406 -13.64 1.49 -28.43
N LYS A 407 -14.57 1.09 -29.32
CA LYS A 407 -15.31 2.02 -30.18
C LYS A 407 -16.45 2.74 -29.43
N PRO A 408 -16.77 3.99 -29.81
CA PRO A 408 -18.00 4.69 -29.42
C PRO A 408 -19.26 3.88 -29.73
N GLY A 409 -20.43 4.33 -29.25
CA GLY A 409 -21.71 3.71 -29.61
C GLY A 409 -22.91 4.62 -29.40
N SER A 410 -24.04 4.28 -30.03
CA SER A 410 -25.29 5.05 -29.94
C SER A 410 -25.95 4.95 -28.56
N ILE A 411 -26.79 5.93 -28.23
CA ILE A 411 -27.68 5.89 -27.07
C ILE A 411 -29.04 5.36 -27.53
N LYS A 412 -29.68 4.49 -26.74
CA LYS A 412 -31.00 3.91 -27.05
C LYS A 412 -32.00 4.26 -25.94
N LEU A 413 -33.16 4.75 -26.34
CA LEU A 413 -34.34 4.90 -25.47
C LEU A 413 -35.23 3.68 -25.71
N GLN A 414 -35.51 2.94 -24.63
CA GLN A 414 -36.11 1.63 -24.74
C GLN A 414 -37.63 1.67 -24.84
N ASP A 415 -38.19 1.00 -25.84
CA ASP A 415 -39.57 0.50 -25.81
C ASP A 415 -39.59 -0.81 -25.02
N HIS A 416 -40.30 -0.81 -23.90
CA HIS A 416 -40.55 -1.99 -23.08
C HIS A 416 -42.06 -2.20 -22.83
N GLY A 417 -42.88 -1.90 -23.85
CA GLY A 417 -44.32 -2.16 -23.81
C GLY A 417 -45.14 -1.18 -22.96
N ASN A 418 -44.55 -0.06 -22.53
CA ASN A 418 -45.19 0.97 -21.72
C ASN A 418 -45.14 2.33 -22.42
N PRO A 419 -46.22 3.13 -22.37
CA PRO A 419 -46.26 4.46 -22.97
C PRO A 419 -45.51 5.50 -22.13
N VAL A 420 -44.19 5.35 -21.98
CA VAL A 420 -43.35 6.37 -21.33
C VAL A 420 -43.18 7.56 -22.27
N ARG A 421 -43.20 8.77 -21.71
CA ARG A 421 -43.06 10.01 -22.47
C ARG A 421 -41.70 10.64 -22.22
N PHE A 422 -41.12 11.26 -23.24
CA PHE A 422 -39.87 11.99 -23.21
C PHE A 422 -40.06 13.40 -23.77
N ARG A 423 -39.34 14.35 -23.22
CA ARG A 423 -39.18 15.69 -23.78
C ARG A 423 -37.80 16.24 -23.43
N ASN A 424 -37.40 17.32 -24.07
CA ASN A 424 -36.15 18.03 -23.78
C ASN A 424 -34.96 17.06 -23.57
N VAL A 425 -34.70 16.23 -24.58
CA VAL A 425 -33.62 15.24 -24.51
C VAL A 425 -32.49 15.75 -25.39
N TRP A 426 -31.31 15.95 -24.81
CA TRP A 426 -30.14 16.42 -25.55
C TRP A 426 -28.85 15.80 -25.01
N VAL A 427 -27.88 15.64 -25.91
CA VAL A 427 -26.59 14.98 -25.62
C VAL A 427 -25.46 15.82 -26.17
N GLU A 428 -24.45 16.07 -25.34
CA GLU A 428 -23.24 16.78 -25.72
C GLU A 428 -22.03 15.87 -25.51
N ASP A 429 -21.21 15.70 -26.53
CA ASP A 429 -19.98 14.93 -26.43
C ASP A 429 -19.04 15.62 -25.41
N VAL A 430 -18.62 14.89 -24.36
CA VAL A 430 -17.52 15.34 -23.49
C VAL A 430 -16.18 15.14 -24.20
N LEU A 431 -16.17 14.45 -25.35
CA LEU A 431 -15.03 14.42 -26.27
C LEU A 431 -15.04 15.55 -27.29
N THR A 432 -16.12 16.33 -27.39
CA THR A 432 -16.08 17.66 -28.00
C THR A 432 -15.71 18.74 -26.98
N ILE A 433 -15.55 18.42 -25.68
CA ILE A 433 -14.71 19.23 -24.76
C ILE A 433 -13.20 19.10 -25.09
N SER A 434 -12.84 18.28 -26.08
CA SER A 434 -11.55 18.35 -26.77
C SER A 434 -11.67 18.46 -28.31
N LYS A 435 -12.85 18.76 -28.86
CA LYS A 435 -13.07 18.74 -30.33
C LYS A 435 -14.29 19.51 -30.86
N ALA A 436 -14.69 20.58 -30.20
CA ALA A 436 -15.46 21.66 -30.82
C ALA A 436 -14.72 22.97 -30.57
N MET A 437 -13.47 23.01 -31.00
CA MET A 437 -13.05 23.60 -32.27
C MET A 437 -11.96 22.66 -32.84
N GLY A 438 -11.49 22.80 -34.09
CA GLY A 438 -10.37 21.96 -34.57
C GLY A 438 -9.19 22.03 -33.59
N PRO A 439 -8.33 21.02 -33.35
CA PRO A 439 -7.26 21.13 -32.35
C PRO A 439 -6.40 22.39 -32.49
N GLU A 440 -6.18 22.86 -33.72
CA GLU A 440 -5.56 24.16 -34.01
C GLU A 440 -6.49 25.35 -33.80
N GLU A 441 -7.78 25.24 -34.11
CA GLU A 441 -8.77 26.32 -34.00
C GLU A 441 -9.27 26.50 -32.55
N GLU A 442 -9.45 25.42 -31.78
CA GLU A 442 -9.71 25.35 -30.34
C GLU A 442 -8.49 25.78 -29.56
N ALA A 443 -7.30 25.35 -29.96
CA ALA A 443 -6.07 25.93 -29.44
C ALA A 443 -5.99 27.41 -29.78
N ARG A 444 -6.36 27.84 -30.99
CA ARG A 444 -6.30 29.24 -31.42
C ARG A 444 -7.34 30.11 -30.73
N HIS A 445 -8.57 29.63 -30.51
CA HIS A 445 -9.67 30.37 -29.85
C HIS A 445 -9.66 30.27 -28.34
N LYS A 446 -9.28 29.12 -27.76
CA LYS A 446 -8.92 29.07 -26.33
C LYS A 446 -7.64 29.85 -26.07
N ALA A 447 -6.68 29.91 -27.01
CA ALA A 447 -5.57 30.87 -26.91
C ALA A 447 -6.03 32.31 -27.12
N GLU A 448 -6.99 32.60 -28.00
CA GLU A 448 -7.57 33.93 -28.23
C GLU A 448 -8.28 34.43 -26.97
N GLN A 449 -9.12 33.58 -26.36
CA GLN A 449 -9.82 33.84 -25.11
C GLN A 449 -8.86 33.91 -23.92
N ALA A 450 -7.90 32.98 -23.84
CA ALA A 450 -6.84 33.02 -22.83
C ALA A 450 -5.99 34.28 -22.97
N ARG A 451 -5.71 34.73 -24.19
CA ARG A 451 -4.92 35.94 -24.48
C ARG A 451 -5.67 37.21 -24.10
N ASN A 452 -6.97 37.30 -24.37
CA ASN A 452 -7.79 38.44 -23.95
C ASN A 452 -7.93 38.48 -22.41
N ALA A 453 -8.16 37.32 -21.78
CA ALA A 453 -8.17 37.21 -20.32
C ALA A 453 -6.79 37.46 -19.69
N LEU A 454 -5.70 37.15 -20.40
CA LEU A 454 -4.33 37.37 -19.92
C LEU A 454 -3.98 38.86 -19.88
N ARG A 455 -4.48 39.72 -20.78
CA ARG A 455 -4.17 41.16 -20.77
C ARG A 455 -4.54 41.84 -19.43
N THR A 456 -5.59 41.37 -18.78
CA THR A 456 -6.08 41.88 -17.49
C THR A 456 -5.77 40.97 -16.31
N TYR A 457 -5.07 39.87 -16.51
CA TYR A 457 -4.85 38.85 -15.48
C TYR A 457 -4.09 39.39 -14.27
N ALA A 458 -4.61 39.15 -13.07
CA ALA A 458 -3.93 39.42 -11.81
C ALA A 458 -3.76 38.13 -10.98
N VAL A 459 -2.76 38.10 -10.10
CA VAL A 459 -2.58 37.01 -9.15
C VAL A 459 -3.81 36.90 -8.25
N GLY A 460 -4.55 35.80 -8.38
CA GLY A 460 -5.85 35.58 -7.72
C GLY A 460 -6.92 35.14 -8.72
N ASP A 461 -6.78 35.54 -9.99
CA ASP A 461 -7.65 35.12 -11.07
C ASP A 461 -7.43 33.66 -11.46
N SER A 462 -8.41 33.08 -12.17
CA SER A 462 -8.30 31.73 -12.71
C SER A 462 -7.03 31.58 -13.55
N ARG A 463 -6.22 30.58 -13.24
CA ARG A 463 -5.00 30.25 -13.99
C ARG A 463 -5.28 29.46 -15.27
N ALA A 464 -6.54 29.17 -15.59
CA ALA A 464 -6.90 28.41 -16.79
C ALA A 464 -6.34 29.01 -18.10
N PRO A 465 -6.36 30.35 -18.32
CA PRO A 465 -5.71 30.99 -19.47
C PRO A 465 -4.21 30.74 -19.54
N LEU A 466 -3.52 30.82 -18.40
CA LEU A 466 -2.07 30.62 -18.29
C LEU A 466 -1.71 29.16 -18.59
N ILE A 467 -2.46 28.21 -18.05
CA ILE A 467 -2.25 26.77 -18.25
C ILE A 467 -2.41 26.40 -19.73
N ALA A 468 -3.37 27.00 -20.43
CA ALA A 468 -3.58 26.76 -21.86
C ALA A 468 -2.35 27.16 -22.69
N LEU A 469 -1.83 28.37 -22.46
CA LEU A 469 -0.64 28.89 -23.16
C LEU A 469 0.64 28.11 -22.77
N GLU A 470 0.78 27.69 -21.52
CA GLU A 470 1.91 26.85 -21.07
C GLU A 470 1.91 25.47 -21.74
N ASN A 471 0.73 24.88 -21.92
CA ASN A 471 0.59 23.60 -22.62
C ASN A 471 0.92 23.73 -24.11
N GLN A 472 0.55 24.84 -24.76
CA GLN A 472 0.94 25.12 -26.14
C GLN A 472 2.46 25.21 -26.28
N ALA A 473 3.12 25.96 -25.39
CA ALA A 473 4.57 26.10 -25.42
C ALA A 473 5.34 24.78 -25.19
N ARG A 474 4.78 23.79 -24.45
CA ARG A 474 5.48 22.54 -24.09
C ARG A 474 5.81 21.64 -25.29
N ASN A 475 4.93 21.61 -26.30
CA ASN A 475 5.05 20.73 -27.47
C ASN A 475 5.05 21.52 -28.81
N ALA A 476 5.28 22.84 -28.76
CA ALA A 476 5.19 23.71 -29.93
C ALA A 476 6.25 23.39 -31.01
N ASP A 477 5.81 23.34 -32.26
CA ASP A 477 6.67 23.37 -33.45
C ASP A 477 7.25 24.79 -33.69
N ALA A 478 8.06 24.95 -34.74
CA ALA A 478 8.76 26.21 -35.01
C ALA A 478 7.79 27.37 -35.30
N ALA A 479 6.71 27.12 -36.02
CA ALA A 479 5.70 28.13 -36.35
C ALA A 479 4.93 28.58 -35.10
N THR A 480 4.50 27.63 -34.28
CA THR A 480 3.79 27.89 -33.02
C THR A 480 4.67 28.61 -32.01
N ARG A 481 5.98 28.29 -31.94
CA ARG A 481 6.93 29.03 -31.09
C ARG A 481 7.08 30.48 -31.53
N SER A 482 7.25 30.72 -32.83
CA SER A 482 7.38 32.07 -33.38
C SER A 482 6.12 32.91 -33.12
N ASP A 483 4.94 32.31 -33.27
CA ASP A 483 3.67 32.97 -32.99
C ASP A 483 3.47 33.29 -31.50
N LEU A 484 3.76 32.33 -30.61
CA LEU A 484 3.73 32.55 -29.16
C LEU A 484 4.74 33.61 -28.71
N GLU A 485 5.96 33.61 -29.27
CA GLU A 485 6.97 34.63 -29.00
C GLU A 485 6.45 36.02 -29.36
N ALA A 486 5.98 36.24 -30.60
CA ALA A 486 5.47 37.53 -31.04
C ALA A 486 4.34 38.05 -30.13
N LYS A 487 3.46 37.16 -29.67
CA LYS A 487 2.37 37.49 -28.75
C LYS A 487 2.84 37.88 -27.35
N MET A 488 3.86 37.21 -26.81
CA MET A 488 4.42 37.61 -25.51
C MET A 488 5.15 38.95 -25.59
N LEU A 489 5.74 39.27 -26.73
CA LEU A 489 6.38 40.58 -26.96
C LEU A 489 5.34 41.71 -27.02
N ASP A 490 4.18 41.49 -27.64
CA ASP A 490 3.05 42.44 -27.60
C ASP A 490 2.63 42.74 -26.15
N LEU A 491 2.44 41.70 -25.33
CA LEU A 491 2.02 41.86 -23.93
C LEU A 491 3.06 42.59 -23.08
N LEU A 492 4.36 42.35 -23.31
CA LEU A 492 5.43 43.07 -22.61
C LEU A 492 5.52 44.54 -23.02
N GLY A 493 5.23 44.84 -24.29
CA GLY A 493 5.27 46.19 -24.86
C GLY A 493 4.07 47.07 -24.51
N ASP A 494 2.90 46.48 -24.24
CA ASP A 494 1.67 47.23 -23.98
C ASP A 494 1.62 47.81 -22.54
N PRO A 495 1.55 49.13 -22.35
CA PRO A 495 1.50 49.74 -21.02
C PRO A 495 0.21 49.44 -20.25
N LYS A 496 -0.88 49.05 -20.93
CA LYS A 496 -2.19 48.78 -20.31
C LYS A 496 -2.31 47.36 -19.73
N VAL A 497 -1.34 46.48 -20.02
CA VAL A 497 -1.31 45.10 -19.53
C VAL A 497 -0.76 45.04 -18.10
N THR A 498 -1.40 44.24 -17.25
CA THR A 498 -1.04 44.08 -15.83
C THR A 498 0.38 43.54 -15.65
N ILE A 499 0.99 43.82 -14.49
CA ILE A 499 2.34 43.32 -14.19
C ILE A 499 2.40 41.79 -14.07
N ASP A 500 1.32 41.16 -13.61
CA ASP A 500 1.25 39.69 -13.45
C ASP A 500 1.14 38.97 -14.80
N ALA A 501 0.44 39.58 -15.77
CA ALA A 501 0.42 39.11 -17.15
C ALA A 501 1.79 39.26 -17.82
N LYS A 502 2.51 40.36 -17.53
CA LYS A 502 3.89 40.55 -17.99
C LYS A 502 4.86 39.55 -17.36
N ASP A 503 4.70 39.22 -16.08
CA ASP A 503 5.48 38.14 -15.43
C ASP A 503 5.23 36.80 -16.13
N PHE A 504 3.96 36.49 -16.44
CA PHE A 504 3.63 35.31 -17.23
C PHE A 504 4.26 35.34 -18.63
N ALA A 505 4.27 36.50 -19.30
CA ALA A 505 4.89 36.65 -20.62
C ALA A 505 6.41 36.37 -20.56
N CYS A 506 7.12 36.93 -19.58
CA CYS A 506 8.53 36.60 -19.34
C CYS A 506 8.73 35.10 -19.09
N ARG A 507 7.84 34.45 -18.33
CA ARG A 507 7.89 33.01 -18.05
C ARG A 507 7.70 32.16 -19.31
N LEU A 508 6.81 32.55 -20.22
CA LEU A 508 6.58 31.78 -21.44
C LEU A 508 7.75 31.95 -22.41
N LEU A 509 8.33 33.15 -22.48
CA LEU A 509 9.52 33.45 -23.29
C LEU A 509 10.77 32.65 -22.87
N LEU A 510 10.85 32.17 -21.63
CA LEU A 510 11.86 31.17 -21.23
C LEU A 510 11.86 29.93 -22.13
N ARG A 511 10.68 29.52 -22.61
CA ARG A 511 10.48 28.27 -23.35
C ARG A 511 10.39 28.47 -24.86
N VAL A 512 9.89 29.63 -25.31
CA VAL A 512 9.65 29.90 -26.75
C VAL A 512 10.47 31.06 -27.30
N GLY A 513 11.15 31.83 -26.45
CA GLY A 513 11.89 33.03 -26.85
C GLY A 513 13.09 32.72 -27.74
N SER A 514 13.29 33.57 -28.73
CA SER A 514 14.44 33.61 -29.63
C SER A 514 15.22 34.92 -29.39
N PRO A 515 16.32 35.16 -30.13
CA PRO A 515 17.04 36.44 -30.03
C PRO A 515 16.16 37.68 -30.23
N LYS A 516 15.01 37.56 -30.91
CA LYS A 516 14.04 38.65 -31.10
C LYS A 516 13.43 39.14 -29.78
N ALA A 517 13.32 38.28 -28.76
CA ALA A 517 12.76 38.66 -27.47
C ALA A 517 13.71 39.46 -26.57
N ILE A 518 15.01 39.47 -26.87
CA ILE A 518 16.04 40.06 -26.01
C ILE A 518 15.77 41.53 -25.69
N PRO A 519 15.43 42.43 -26.65
CA PRO A 519 15.19 43.84 -26.33
C PRO A 519 14.01 44.06 -25.37
N ALA A 520 12.93 43.30 -25.51
CA ALA A 520 11.77 43.40 -24.62
C ALA A 520 12.07 42.83 -23.23
N LEU A 521 12.78 41.70 -23.16
CA LEU A 521 13.22 41.10 -21.90
C LEU A 521 14.26 41.98 -21.18
N ALA A 522 15.13 42.67 -21.91
CA ALA A 522 16.07 43.64 -21.33
C ALA A 522 15.34 44.83 -20.68
N LYS A 523 14.26 45.32 -21.31
CA LYS A 523 13.39 46.34 -20.70
C LYS A 523 12.65 45.80 -19.46
N ALA A 524 12.14 44.58 -19.53
CA ALA A 524 11.49 43.92 -18.39
C ALA A 524 12.47 43.65 -17.24
N LEU A 525 13.75 43.40 -17.54
CA LEU A 525 14.82 43.21 -16.55
C LEU A 525 15.00 44.43 -15.65
N ALA A 526 14.76 45.64 -16.17
CA ALA A 526 14.82 46.89 -15.41
C ALA A 526 13.62 47.12 -14.49
N MET A 527 12.55 46.34 -14.61
CA MET A 527 11.36 46.46 -13.78
C MET A 527 11.50 45.57 -12.53
N PRO A 528 11.48 46.10 -11.28
CA PRO A 528 11.74 45.31 -10.08
C PRO A 528 10.85 44.07 -9.90
N ARG A 529 9.58 44.11 -10.34
CA ARG A 529 8.66 42.97 -10.25
C ARG A 529 8.86 41.90 -11.34
N LEU A 530 9.50 42.25 -12.46
CA LEU A 530 9.72 41.33 -13.58
C LEU A 530 11.17 40.86 -13.69
N SER A 531 12.10 41.54 -13.01
CA SER A 531 13.55 41.37 -13.19
C SER A 531 14.01 39.92 -13.05
N SER A 532 13.58 39.21 -12.00
CA SER A 532 13.94 37.80 -11.80
C SER A 532 13.43 36.89 -12.93
N ARG A 533 12.22 37.13 -13.45
CA ARG A 533 11.64 36.31 -14.51
C ARG A 533 12.29 36.59 -15.86
N ALA A 534 12.50 37.87 -16.17
CA ALA A 534 13.17 38.31 -17.37
C ALA A 534 14.62 37.80 -17.42
N CYS A 535 15.31 37.82 -16.26
CA CYS A 535 16.65 37.25 -16.13
C CYS A 535 16.67 35.76 -16.51
N VAL A 536 15.78 34.96 -15.92
CA VAL A 536 15.72 33.51 -16.21
C VAL A 536 15.43 33.26 -17.69
N ALA A 537 14.55 34.04 -18.31
CA ALA A 537 14.26 33.94 -19.75
C ALA A 537 15.48 34.28 -20.62
N LEU A 538 16.18 35.38 -20.33
CA LEU A 538 17.42 35.76 -21.01
C LEU A 538 18.50 34.68 -20.85
N THR A 539 18.59 34.05 -19.68
CA THR A 539 19.55 32.97 -19.42
C THR A 539 19.38 31.80 -20.38
N ALA A 540 18.15 31.47 -20.78
CA ALA A 540 17.88 30.34 -21.66
C ALA A 540 18.01 30.65 -23.16
N ILE A 541 17.93 31.91 -23.58
CA ILE A 541 17.99 32.28 -25.01
C ILE A 541 19.43 32.12 -25.53
N PRO A 542 19.71 31.26 -26.53
CA PRO A 542 21.07 31.08 -27.03
C PRO A 542 21.61 32.34 -27.74
N GLY A 543 22.94 32.51 -27.74
CA GLY A 543 23.64 33.59 -28.46
C GLY A 543 24.14 34.74 -27.57
N ASP A 544 25.18 35.46 -28.02
CA ASP A 544 25.88 36.44 -27.18
C ASP A 544 25.02 37.64 -26.79
N ALA A 545 24.08 38.06 -27.64
CA ALA A 545 23.20 39.21 -27.39
C ALA A 545 22.41 39.09 -26.07
N ALA A 546 21.99 37.89 -25.67
CA ALA A 546 21.29 37.68 -24.41
C ALA A 546 22.25 37.78 -23.20
N GLY A 547 23.50 37.34 -23.37
CA GLY A 547 24.58 37.60 -22.42
C GLY A 547 24.87 39.10 -22.29
N GLY A 548 24.93 39.83 -23.41
CA GLY A 548 25.05 41.28 -23.45
C GLY A 548 23.93 42.00 -22.68
N ALA A 549 22.68 41.57 -22.83
CA ALA A 549 21.55 42.12 -22.08
C ALA A 549 21.64 41.86 -20.56
N LEU A 550 22.08 40.67 -20.15
CA LEU A 550 22.32 40.35 -18.74
C LEU A 550 23.50 41.15 -18.17
N ARG A 551 24.60 41.29 -18.93
CA ARG A 551 25.76 42.12 -18.57
C ARG A 551 25.35 43.58 -18.35
N ALA A 552 24.58 44.16 -19.27
CA ALA A 552 24.01 45.50 -19.12
C ALA A 552 23.09 45.61 -17.89
N GLY A 553 22.36 44.53 -17.58
CA GLY A 553 21.48 44.44 -16.42
C GLY A 553 22.18 44.61 -15.06
N LEU A 554 23.49 44.32 -14.97
CA LEU A 554 24.27 44.51 -13.74
C LEU A 554 24.36 46.00 -13.32
N ALA A 555 24.32 46.91 -14.29
CA ALA A 555 24.36 48.36 -14.06
C ALA A 555 23.00 48.95 -13.60
N LEU A 556 21.91 48.17 -13.67
CA LEU A 556 20.57 48.64 -13.29
C LEU A 556 20.44 48.77 -11.77
N LYS A 557 19.62 49.74 -11.32
CA LYS A 557 19.30 49.95 -9.91
C LYS A 557 18.26 48.93 -9.42
N LEU A 558 18.73 47.70 -9.18
CA LEU A 558 17.93 46.56 -8.74
C LEU A 558 18.33 46.10 -7.33
N SER A 559 17.46 45.33 -6.69
CA SER A 559 17.76 44.70 -5.39
C SER A 559 18.90 43.68 -5.50
N ALA A 560 19.57 43.39 -4.37
CA ALA A 560 20.64 42.40 -4.31
C ALA A 560 20.23 41.03 -4.86
N SER A 561 19.01 40.59 -4.54
CA SER A 561 18.48 39.31 -5.02
C SER A 561 18.26 39.30 -6.54
N ALA A 562 17.82 40.43 -7.12
CA ALA A 562 17.60 40.53 -8.57
C ALA A 562 18.93 40.53 -9.33
N LYS A 563 19.92 41.32 -8.87
CA LYS A 563 21.29 41.29 -9.40
C LYS A 563 21.94 39.92 -9.23
N GLY A 564 21.77 39.27 -8.07
CA GLY A 564 22.25 37.91 -7.84
C GLY A 564 21.67 36.88 -8.83
N GLY A 565 20.41 37.06 -9.24
CA GLY A 565 19.80 36.30 -10.33
C GLY A 565 20.53 36.51 -11.66
N ILE A 566 20.85 37.76 -12.02
CA ILE A 566 21.60 38.12 -13.23
C ILE A 566 22.99 37.48 -13.23
N MET A 567 23.72 37.57 -12.11
CA MET A 567 25.03 36.96 -11.95
C MET A 567 24.97 35.44 -12.15
N ASN A 568 23.97 34.76 -11.54
CA ASN A 568 23.76 33.33 -11.73
C ASN A 568 23.43 32.99 -13.20
N GLY A 569 22.61 33.81 -13.85
CA GLY A 569 22.29 33.67 -15.27
C GLY A 569 23.52 33.76 -16.18
N LEU A 570 24.44 34.69 -15.91
CA LEU A 570 25.70 34.83 -16.65
C LEU A 570 26.62 33.62 -16.46
N VAL A 571 26.68 33.09 -15.24
CA VAL A 571 27.46 31.88 -14.91
C VAL A 571 26.90 30.64 -15.61
N GLU A 572 25.58 30.44 -15.61
CA GLU A 572 24.92 29.33 -16.29
C GLU A 572 25.17 29.34 -17.80
N ARG A 573 25.30 30.55 -18.38
CA ARG A 573 25.65 30.75 -19.79
C ARG A 573 27.14 30.63 -20.09
N GLN A 574 27.99 30.46 -19.06
CA GLN A 574 29.45 30.47 -19.18
C GLN A 574 29.99 31.75 -19.83
N ASP A 575 29.34 32.91 -19.59
CA ASP A 575 29.73 34.20 -20.18
C ASP A 575 31.05 34.70 -19.56
N GLN A 576 32.16 34.46 -20.26
CA GLN A 576 33.50 34.86 -19.80
C GLN A 576 33.66 36.38 -19.73
N ALA A 577 32.98 37.12 -20.61
CA ALA A 577 33.03 38.59 -20.62
C ALA A 577 32.32 39.20 -19.38
N ALA A 578 31.56 38.42 -18.63
CA ALA A 578 30.97 38.84 -17.36
C ALA A 578 31.96 38.85 -16.20
N ILE A 579 33.05 38.07 -16.23
CA ILE A 579 33.96 37.91 -15.07
C ILE A 579 34.47 39.27 -14.59
N GLY A 580 35.02 40.08 -15.48
CA GLY A 580 35.51 41.43 -15.15
C GLY A 580 34.42 42.36 -14.61
N LEU A 581 33.16 42.17 -15.03
CA LEU A 581 32.01 42.95 -14.56
C LEU A 581 31.50 42.50 -13.19
N LEU A 582 31.79 41.26 -12.77
CA LEU A 582 31.41 40.72 -11.47
C LEU A 582 32.39 41.11 -10.35
N VAL A 583 33.67 41.31 -10.68
CA VAL A 583 34.72 41.64 -9.70
C VAL A 583 34.39 42.87 -8.84
N PRO A 584 33.89 44.00 -9.39
CA PRO A 584 33.56 45.18 -8.57
C PRO A 584 32.55 44.91 -7.46
N PHE A 585 31.63 43.96 -7.65
CA PHE A 585 30.61 43.60 -6.65
C PHE A 585 31.18 42.90 -5.41
N LEU A 586 32.43 42.44 -5.44
CA LEU A 586 33.11 41.91 -4.24
C LEU A 586 33.38 42.99 -3.19
N LYS A 587 33.33 44.27 -3.57
CA LYS A 587 33.52 45.44 -2.69
C LYS A 587 32.23 46.22 -2.46
N ASP A 588 31.08 45.67 -2.83
CA ASP A 588 29.79 46.34 -2.66
C ASP A 588 29.45 46.50 -1.16
N ALA A 589 28.78 47.61 -0.81
CA ALA A 589 28.35 47.86 0.56
C ALA A 589 27.28 46.85 1.01
N ASP A 590 26.51 46.29 0.08
CA ASP A 590 25.53 45.25 0.36
C ASP A 590 26.20 43.85 0.42
N GLN A 591 26.28 43.29 1.63
CA GLN A 591 26.89 41.97 1.85
C GLN A 591 26.17 40.83 1.10
N ALA A 592 24.87 40.96 0.80
CA ALA A 592 24.16 39.96 0.01
C ALA A 592 24.67 39.95 -1.44
N LEU A 593 24.98 41.12 -2.01
CA LEU A 593 25.60 41.24 -3.34
C LEU A 593 27.00 40.64 -3.36
N VAL A 594 27.82 40.90 -2.34
CA VAL A 594 29.15 40.30 -2.20
C VAL A 594 29.05 38.77 -2.18
N GLY A 595 28.09 38.23 -1.42
CA GLY A 595 27.82 36.78 -1.37
C GLY A 595 27.43 36.18 -2.71
N HIS A 596 26.58 36.88 -3.50
CA HIS A 596 26.20 36.46 -4.85
C HIS A 596 27.39 36.52 -5.83
N ALA A 597 28.21 37.57 -5.75
CA ALA A 597 29.39 37.73 -6.60
C ALA A 597 30.44 36.65 -6.34
N LEU A 598 30.70 36.31 -5.07
CA LEU A 598 31.59 35.20 -4.68
C LEU A 598 31.11 33.87 -5.30
N ALA A 599 29.82 33.54 -5.13
CA ALA A 599 29.25 32.30 -5.65
C ALA A 599 29.22 32.24 -7.19
N ALA A 600 29.07 33.39 -7.85
CA ALA A 600 29.09 33.50 -9.29
C ALA A 600 30.52 33.28 -9.83
N LEU A 601 31.48 34.08 -9.34
CA LEU A 601 32.89 33.97 -9.74
C LEU A 601 33.47 32.59 -9.43
N GLY A 602 33.12 31.98 -8.28
CA GLY A 602 33.59 30.65 -7.90
C GLY A 602 33.15 29.56 -8.85
N ARG A 603 31.93 29.67 -9.40
CA ARG A 603 31.39 28.71 -10.38
C ARG A 603 31.81 29.03 -11.81
N SER A 604 32.05 30.29 -12.15
CA SER A 604 32.66 30.66 -13.44
C SER A 604 34.08 30.10 -13.57
N GLY A 605 34.82 30.05 -12.47
CA GLY A 605 36.18 29.54 -12.45
C GLY A 605 37.16 30.39 -13.28
N GLY A 606 38.33 29.85 -13.57
CA GLY A 606 39.37 30.54 -14.34
C GLY A 606 40.31 31.41 -13.50
N LYS A 607 41.44 31.81 -14.12
CA LYS A 607 42.53 32.52 -13.44
C LYS A 607 42.11 33.88 -12.89
N GLU A 608 41.35 34.64 -13.67
CA GLU A 608 40.91 35.99 -13.29
C GLU A 608 39.90 35.98 -12.14
N ALA A 609 38.88 35.12 -12.21
CA ALA A 609 37.90 34.98 -11.13
C ALA A 609 38.54 34.48 -9.83
N THR A 610 39.44 33.50 -9.93
CA THR A 610 40.18 32.96 -8.78
C THR A 610 41.03 34.05 -8.12
N LYS A 611 41.81 34.80 -8.91
CA LYS A 611 42.63 35.92 -8.42
C LYS A 611 41.78 36.99 -7.74
N ALA A 612 40.62 37.32 -8.32
CA ALA A 612 39.69 38.29 -7.74
C ALA A 612 39.10 37.83 -6.40
N ILE A 613 38.69 36.56 -6.28
CA ILE A 613 38.17 36.00 -5.02
C ILE A 613 39.27 35.97 -3.95
N GLN A 614 40.50 35.61 -4.31
CA GLN A 614 41.63 35.57 -3.37
C GLN A 614 42.02 36.98 -2.87
N ALA A 615 41.98 37.99 -3.74
CA ALA A 615 42.32 39.37 -3.41
C ALA A 615 41.19 40.12 -2.69
N ALA A 616 39.96 39.59 -2.68
CA ALA A 616 38.83 40.24 -2.06
C ALA A 616 38.90 40.19 -0.53
N THR A 617 38.85 41.36 0.10
CA THR A 617 38.62 41.48 1.54
C THR A 617 37.12 41.43 1.79
N VAL A 618 36.65 40.34 2.39
CA VAL A 618 35.22 40.13 2.69
C VAL A 618 34.95 40.15 4.19
N PRO A 619 33.76 40.60 4.63
CA PRO A 619 33.37 40.52 6.04
C PRO A 619 33.47 39.09 6.58
N GLN A 620 33.78 38.93 7.87
CA GLN A 620 33.96 37.62 8.51
C GLN A 620 32.74 36.69 8.30
N ALA A 621 31.53 37.25 8.27
CA ALA A 621 30.28 36.52 7.99
C ALA A 621 30.28 35.79 6.62
N LEU A 622 31.05 36.27 5.65
CA LEU A 622 31.15 35.72 4.30
C LEU A 622 32.43 34.88 4.07
N ALA A 623 33.27 34.69 5.09
CA ALA A 623 34.51 33.92 4.97
C ALA A 623 34.27 32.48 4.48
N VAL A 624 33.16 31.84 4.90
CA VAL A 624 32.79 30.50 4.43
C VAL A 624 32.33 30.53 2.97
N ASN A 625 31.66 31.59 2.52
CA ASN A 625 31.26 31.76 1.13
C ASN A 625 32.47 31.95 0.21
N GLN A 626 33.47 32.72 0.66
CA GLN A 626 34.74 32.88 -0.06
C GLN A 626 35.50 31.55 -0.16
N ALA A 627 35.60 30.81 0.94
CA ALA A 627 36.24 29.49 0.95
C ALA A 627 35.51 28.48 0.05
N GLN A 628 34.17 28.51 0.02
CA GLN A 628 33.37 27.70 -0.90
C GLN A 628 33.60 28.09 -2.36
N ALA A 629 33.66 29.39 -2.67
CA ALA A 629 33.93 29.87 -4.02
C ALA A 629 35.31 29.44 -4.52
N LEU A 630 36.35 29.47 -3.67
CA LEU A 630 37.68 28.96 -3.99
C LEU A 630 37.69 27.44 -4.18
N LEU A 631 36.92 26.69 -3.38
CA LEU A 631 36.75 25.25 -3.56
C LEU A 631 36.06 24.94 -4.90
N ASP A 632 35.09 25.76 -5.32
CA ASP A 632 34.42 25.61 -6.62
C ASP A 632 35.36 25.95 -7.78
N CYS A 633 36.20 27.00 -7.66
CA CYS A 633 37.27 27.27 -8.62
C CYS A 633 38.21 26.07 -8.77
N ALA A 634 38.62 25.45 -7.65
CA ALA A 634 39.52 24.31 -7.65
C ALA A 634 38.96 23.08 -8.40
N LYS A 635 37.64 22.88 -8.43
CA LYS A 635 37.00 21.77 -9.17
C LYS A 635 37.15 21.90 -10.69
N SER A 636 37.23 23.13 -11.20
CA SER A 636 37.37 23.43 -12.63
C SER A 636 38.81 23.74 -13.07
N ALA A 637 39.75 23.82 -12.12
CA ALA A 637 41.13 24.18 -12.40
C ALA A 637 41.95 22.96 -12.86
N ASP A 638 43.08 23.21 -13.53
CA ASP A 638 44.07 22.16 -13.77
C ASP A 638 44.62 21.61 -12.44
N PRO A 639 45.12 20.36 -12.41
CA PRO A 639 45.56 19.70 -11.18
C PRO A 639 46.53 20.51 -10.30
N ALA A 640 47.49 21.21 -10.90
CA ALA A 640 48.48 21.99 -10.16
C ALA A 640 47.85 23.21 -9.49
N THR A 641 47.03 23.95 -10.23
CA THR A 641 46.28 25.10 -9.70
C THR A 641 45.27 24.66 -8.63
N ALA A 642 44.54 23.57 -8.86
CA ALA A 642 43.58 23.02 -7.92
C ALA A 642 44.27 22.63 -6.60
N GLU A 643 45.40 21.93 -6.66
CA GLU A 643 46.16 21.52 -5.48
C GLU A 643 46.68 22.73 -4.67
N ALA A 644 47.17 23.78 -5.33
CA ALA A 644 47.59 25.02 -4.70
C ALA A 644 46.42 25.72 -3.96
N LEU A 645 45.22 25.74 -4.54
CA LEU A 645 44.02 26.29 -3.91
C LEU A 645 43.58 25.46 -2.68
N LEU A 646 43.63 24.14 -2.80
CA LEU A 646 43.22 23.21 -1.75
C LEU A 646 44.12 23.26 -0.52
N ALA A 647 45.41 23.58 -0.67
CA ALA A 647 46.34 23.76 0.46
C ALA A 647 45.81 24.81 1.46
N GLY A 648 45.26 25.94 0.97
CA GLY A 648 44.66 26.97 1.82
C GLY A 648 43.32 26.56 2.45
N LEU A 649 42.56 25.68 1.80
CA LEU A 649 41.21 25.27 2.20
C LEU A 649 41.17 24.12 3.21
N THR A 650 42.26 23.35 3.29
CA THR A 650 42.42 22.27 4.28
C THR A 650 42.82 22.79 5.68
N ALA A 651 43.27 24.04 5.77
CA ALA A 651 43.71 24.68 7.01
C ALA A 651 42.63 24.71 8.12
N PRO A 652 43.00 24.62 9.41
CA PRO A 652 42.06 24.57 10.53
C PRO A 652 41.10 25.76 10.64
N LYS A 653 41.49 26.93 10.12
CA LYS A 653 40.65 28.13 10.08
C LYS A 653 39.36 27.97 9.27
N ASN A 654 39.30 26.99 8.36
CA ASN A 654 38.13 26.75 7.51
C ASN A 654 37.12 25.79 8.17
N ALA A 655 35.84 25.97 7.84
CA ALA A 655 34.78 25.11 8.37
C ALA A 655 34.98 23.62 8.01
N PRO A 656 34.58 22.66 8.87
CA PRO A 656 34.78 21.22 8.62
C PRO A 656 34.27 20.71 7.27
N ARG A 657 33.13 21.26 6.78
CA ARG A 657 32.58 20.92 5.46
C ARG A 657 33.49 21.31 4.29
N ILE A 658 34.18 22.45 4.41
CA ILE A 658 35.11 22.94 3.38
C ILE A 658 36.34 22.05 3.38
N ARG A 659 36.86 21.72 4.57
CA ARG A 659 38.02 20.84 4.74
C ARG A 659 37.72 19.44 4.18
N LEU A 660 36.55 18.86 4.46
CA LEU A 660 36.13 17.58 3.89
C LEU A 660 36.07 17.63 2.36
N GLY A 661 35.43 18.65 1.79
CA GLY A 661 35.36 18.84 0.35
C GLY A 661 36.74 19.02 -0.29
N ALA A 662 37.63 19.74 0.40
CA ALA A 662 38.98 19.99 -0.06
C ALA A 662 39.84 18.72 -0.04
N TYR A 663 39.84 17.96 1.06
CA TYR A 663 40.55 16.68 1.12
C TYR A 663 39.98 15.65 0.15
N GLY A 664 38.65 15.62 -0.04
CA GLY A 664 38.00 14.76 -1.02
C GLY A 664 38.45 15.05 -2.45
N LEU A 665 38.46 16.32 -2.85
CA LEU A 665 38.95 16.72 -4.17
C LEU A 665 40.45 16.46 -4.31
N LEU A 666 41.25 16.67 -3.26
CA LEU A 666 42.68 16.36 -3.26
C LEU A 666 42.94 14.87 -3.48
N CYS A 667 42.16 13.98 -2.85
CA CYS A 667 42.24 12.55 -3.09
C CYS A 667 41.93 12.19 -4.55
N GLN A 668 40.95 12.85 -5.18
CA GLN A 668 40.59 12.63 -6.58
C GLN A 668 41.69 13.10 -7.54
N ILE A 669 42.21 14.32 -7.33
CA ILE A 669 43.28 14.89 -8.17
C ILE A 669 44.55 14.03 -8.11
N ARG A 670 44.89 13.51 -6.93
CA ARG A 670 46.08 12.67 -6.73
C ARG A 670 45.91 11.23 -7.22
N GLY A 671 44.72 10.83 -7.67
CA GLY A 671 44.43 9.49 -8.18
C GLY A 671 44.84 8.40 -7.19
N ASP A 672 45.70 7.48 -7.63
CA ASP A 672 46.21 6.37 -6.82
C ASP A 672 47.03 6.81 -5.59
N ARG A 673 47.57 8.04 -5.59
CA ARG A 673 48.23 8.64 -4.41
C ARG A 673 47.23 9.28 -3.43
N GLY A 674 45.94 9.31 -3.75
CA GLY A 674 44.89 9.83 -2.87
C GLY A 674 44.75 9.04 -1.56
N VAL A 675 45.12 7.76 -1.56
CA VAL A 675 45.17 6.93 -0.35
C VAL A 675 46.12 7.47 0.72
N ASP A 676 47.23 8.11 0.32
CA ASP A 676 48.21 8.68 1.25
C ASP A 676 47.63 9.88 2.01
N VAL A 677 46.73 10.64 1.37
CA VAL A 677 45.99 11.72 2.02
C VAL A 677 45.10 11.15 3.13
N ALA A 678 44.31 10.12 2.82
CA ALA A 678 43.44 9.48 3.83
C ALA A 678 44.24 8.86 4.98
N LEU A 679 45.37 8.20 4.69
CA LEU A 679 46.25 7.62 5.70
C LEU A 679 46.90 8.69 6.59
N SER A 680 47.36 9.80 6.01
CA SER A 680 47.91 10.92 6.78
C SER A 680 46.89 11.51 7.75
N LEU A 681 45.62 11.63 7.32
CA LEU A 681 44.52 12.11 8.15
C LEU A 681 44.19 11.13 9.29
N LEU A 682 44.19 9.83 9.02
CA LEU A 682 43.98 8.78 10.02
C LEU A 682 45.09 8.72 11.08
N ALA A 683 46.29 9.19 10.75
CA ALA A 683 47.44 9.27 11.66
C ALA A 683 47.44 10.54 12.55
N MET A 684 46.62 11.54 12.25
CA MET A 684 46.59 12.81 13.02
C MET A 684 46.10 12.60 14.46
N GLN A 685 46.56 13.43 15.40
CA GLN A 685 46.03 13.41 16.77
C GLN A 685 44.61 14.00 16.86
N ASP A 686 44.28 14.94 15.98
CA ASP A 686 42.97 15.58 15.92
C ASP A 686 41.87 14.57 15.53
N ALA A 687 40.89 14.40 16.42
CA ALA A 687 39.81 13.44 16.24
C ALA A 687 38.88 13.76 15.04
N ALA A 688 38.67 15.04 14.73
CA ALA A 688 37.86 15.45 13.59
C ALA A 688 38.57 15.15 12.26
N LEU A 689 39.88 15.39 12.18
CA LEU A 689 40.69 15.02 11.01
C LEU A 689 40.76 13.52 10.80
N ARG A 690 40.93 12.73 11.87
CA ARG A 690 40.87 11.26 11.76
C ARG A 690 39.52 10.77 11.23
N ALA A 691 38.43 11.32 11.76
CA ALA A 691 37.10 10.99 11.29
C ALA A 691 36.90 11.33 9.80
N LEU A 692 37.44 12.47 9.34
CA LEU A 692 37.46 12.83 7.92
C LEU A 692 38.24 11.80 7.09
N GLY A 693 39.42 11.38 7.54
CA GLY A 693 40.20 10.32 6.89
C GLY A 693 39.39 9.04 6.69
N GLY A 694 38.67 8.58 7.73
CA GLY A 694 37.77 7.43 7.64
C GLY A 694 36.60 7.61 6.67
N GLN A 695 36.03 8.81 6.57
CA GLN A 695 34.93 9.11 5.64
C GLN A 695 35.37 9.06 4.17
N LEU A 696 36.65 9.28 3.88
CA LEU A 696 37.20 9.25 2.52
C LEU A 696 37.44 7.82 2.02
N VAL A 697 37.84 6.89 2.91
CA VAL A 697 38.28 5.53 2.56
C VAL A 697 37.31 4.75 1.64
N PRO A 698 35.98 4.74 1.86
CA PRO A 698 35.07 3.99 0.99
C PRO A 698 35.06 4.49 -0.46
N GLY A 699 35.31 5.78 -0.68
CA GLY A 699 35.27 6.43 -2.01
C GLY A 699 36.61 6.55 -2.71
N LEU A 700 37.72 6.06 -2.11
CA LEU A 700 39.03 6.13 -2.73
C LEU A 700 39.09 5.29 -4.03
N PRO A 701 39.71 5.79 -5.11
CA PRO A 701 39.93 5.04 -6.35
C PRO A 701 40.91 3.86 -6.14
N GLY A 702 41.28 3.13 -7.20
CA GLY A 702 42.35 2.12 -7.16
C GLY A 702 41.99 0.73 -6.61
N GLY A 703 40.70 0.42 -6.40
CA GLY A 703 40.19 -0.94 -6.13
C GLY A 703 40.96 -1.70 -5.04
N THR A 704 41.35 -2.94 -5.34
CA THR A 704 42.06 -3.86 -4.43
C THR A 704 43.48 -3.44 -4.09
N ALA A 705 44.21 -2.78 -4.99
CA ALA A 705 45.54 -2.26 -4.69
C ALA A 705 45.49 -1.20 -3.57
N THR A 706 44.47 -0.35 -3.60
CA THR A 706 44.22 0.63 -2.51
C THR A 706 43.80 -0.06 -1.23
N THR A 707 42.94 -1.09 -1.30
CA THR A 707 42.58 -1.90 -0.13
C THR A 707 43.81 -2.53 0.51
N ALA A 708 44.71 -3.11 -0.28
CA ALA A 708 45.95 -3.72 0.20
C ALA A 708 46.85 -2.69 0.92
N LYS A 709 47.01 -1.49 0.38
CA LYS A 709 47.79 -0.41 1.00
C LYS A 709 47.18 0.09 2.32
N LEU A 710 45.85 0.22 2.38
CA LEU A 710 45.13 0.54 3.61
C LEU A 710 45.32 -0.56 4.66
N CYS A 711 45.19 -1.83 4.26
CA CYS A 711 45.41 -2.99 5.11
C CYS A 711 46.84 -3.07 5.66
N GLY A 712 47.86 -2.81 4.84
CA GLY A 712 49.26 -2.76 5.26
C GLY A 712 49.55 -1.66 6.30
N SER A 713 48.77 -0.58 6.28
CA SER A 713 48.91 0.55 7.21
C SER A 713 48.22 0.33 8.55
N ILE A 714 47.42 -0.74 8.71
CA ILE A 714 46.72 -1.03 9.97
C ILE A 714 47.71 -1.16 11.14
N GLN A 715 48.89 -1.75 10.91
CA GLN A 715 49.85 -1.97 12.01
C GLN A 715 50.53 -0.68 12.46
N THR A 716 50.79 0.24 11.53
CA THR A 716 51.55 1.48 11.76
C THR A 716 50.70 2.64 12.28
N LEU A 717 49.37 2.61 12.07
CA LEU A 717 48.47 3.66 12.59
C LEU A 717 48.36 3.65 14.12
N PRO A 718 48.09 4.79 14.78
CA PRO A 718 47.75 4.84 16.20
C PRO A 718 46.43 4.12 16.48
N ALA A 719 46.19 3.69 17.73
CA ALA A 719 45.02 2.88 18.12
C ALA A 719 43.68 3.50 17.72
N GLU A 720 43.54 4.82 17.85
CA GLU A 720 42.35 5.57 17.45
C GLU A 720 42.19 5.60 15.92
N GLY A 721 43.31 5.69 15.19
CA GLY A 721 43.32 5.60 13.72
C GLY A 721 42.87 4.23 13.24
N LYS A 722 43.35 3.15 13.88
CA LYS A 722 42.88 1.77 13.62
C LYS A 722 41.38 1.63 13.85
N ALA A 723 40.87 2.21 14.93
CA ALA A 723 39.44 2.16 15.28
C ALA A 723 38.54 2.85 14.24
N VAL A 724 39.06 3.84 13.50
CA VAL A 724 38.35 4.51 12.39
C VAL A 724 38.53 3.76 11.06
N LEU A 725 39.74 3.28 10.77
CA LEU A 725 40.04 2.59 9.51
C LEU A 725 39.29 1.26 9.38
N VAL A 726 39.16 0.48 10.46
CA VAL A 726 38.53 -0.86 10.41
C VAL A 726 37.07 -0.82 9.95
N PRO A 727 36.18 0.02 10.51
CA PRO A 727 34.83 0.22 9.95
C PRO A 727 34.83 0.78 8.53
N ALA A 728 35.81 1.63 8.18
CA ALA A 728 35.89 2.23 6.85
C ALA A 728 36.28 1.21 5.76
N LEU A 729 37.16 0.25 6.08
CA LEU A 729 37.47 -0.91 5.24
C LEU A 729 36.24 -1.79 5.04
N ALA A 730 35.45 -2.02 6.09
CA ALA A 730 34.18 -2.74 5.96
C ALA A 730 33.19 -2.01 5.03
N ALA A 731 33.10 -0.68 5.16
CA ALA A 731 32.24 0.14 4.30
C ALA A 731 32.73 0.21 2.84
N ARG A 732 34.04 0.03 2.60
CA ARG A 732 34.61 -0.08 1.24
C ARG A 732 34.15 -1.36 0.52
N GLY A 733 33.83 -2.43 1.25
CA GLY A 733 33.22 -3.64 0.67
C GLY A 733 34.17 -4.61 -0.02
N ASP A 734 35.48 -4.34 -0.05
CA ASP A 734 36.47 -5.20 -0.69
C ASP A 734 36.88 -6.36 0.23
N ARG A 735 36.53 -7.60 -0.16
CA ARG A 735 36.75 -8.81 0.63
C ARG A 735 38.22 -9.18 0.82
N THR A 736 39.13 -8.62 0.02
CA THR A 736 40.58 -8.85 0.20
C THR A 736 41.10 -8.32 1.54
N ALA A 737 40.37 -7.40 2.18
CA ALA A 737 40.68 -6.93 3.53
C ALA A 737 40.43 -7.98 4.65
N ALA A 738 39.70 -9.06 4.36
CA ALA A 738 39.26 -10.02 5.38
C ALA A 738 40.41 -10.62 6.20
N ALA A 739 41.51 -11.03 5.54
CA ALA A 739 42.65 -11.63 6.23
C ALA A 739 43.33 -10.65 7.21
N SER A 740 43.53 -9.40 6.81
CA SER A 740 44.10 -8.37 7.68
C SER A 740 43.17 -8.01 8.84
N LEU A 741 41.85 -8.00 8.61
CA LEU A 741 40.86 -7.76 9.66
C LEU A 741 40.79 -8.93 10.66
N GLN A 742 40.99 -10.17 10.22
CA GLN A 742 41.03 -11.34 11.09
C GLN A 742 42.23 -11.28 12.07
N GLN A 743 43.38 -10.77 11.64
CA GLN A 743 44.55 -10.61 12.53
C GLN A 743 44.25 -9.69 13.73
N LEU A 744 43.31 -8.75 13.59
CA LEU A 744 42.88 -7.86 14.66
C LEU A 744 41.95 -8.52 15.68
N LEU A 745 41.48 -9.74 15.43
CA LEU A 745 40.66 -10.50 16.38
C LEU A 745 41.49 -11.04 17.55
N VAL A 746 42.79 -11.27 17.34
CA VAL A 746 43.70 -11.84 18.34
C VAL A 746 44.19 -10.79 19.34
N ALA A 747 44.39 -9.55 18.90
CA ALA A 747 44.86 -8.46 19.77
C ALA A 747 43.70 -7.88 20.61
N ALA A 748 43.85 -7.88 21.94
CA ALA A 748 42.90 -7.22 22.84
C ALA A 748 42.96 -5.69 22.67
N GLY A 749 41.80 -5.04 22.55
CA GLY A 749 41.70 -3.58 22.42
C GLY A 749 40.35 -3.08 21.88
N PRO A 750 40.10 -1.76 21.93
CA PRO A 750 38.84 -1.16 21.46
C PRO A 750 38.54 -1.43 19.98
N GLN A 751 39.56 -1.70 19.17
CA GLN A 751 39.45 -2.06 17.75
C GLN A 751 38.88 -3.46 17.50
N ARG A 752 38.96 -4.39 18.47
CA ARG A 752 38.53 -5.80 18.28
C ARG A 752 37.04 -5.92 17.99
N ALA A 753 36.20 -5.19 18.72
CA ALA A 753 34.76 -5.16 18.46
C ALA A 753 34.41 -4.63 17.05
N ALA A 754 35.20 -3.67 16.53
CA ALA A 754 35.06 -3.19 15.16
C ALA A 754 35.51 -4.25 14.15
N ALA A 755 36.61 -4.95 14.44
CA ALA A 755 37.11 -6.05 13.61
C ALA A 755 36.12 -7.21 13.52
N ILE A 756 35.50 -7.63 14.63
CA ILE A 756 34.46 -8.67 14.64
C ILE A 756 33.32 -8.32 13.67
N ARG A 757 32.84 -7.07 13.71
CA ARG A 757 31.79 -6.60 12.81
C ARG A 757 32.25 -6.58 11.35
N ALA A 758 33.46 -6.09 11.10
CA ALA A 758 34.03 -6.00 9.75
C ALA A 758 34.24 -7.39 9.13
N VAL A 759 34.78 -8.35 9.90
CA VAL A 759 34.95 -9.75 9.47
C VAL A 759 33.59 -10.40 9.19
N GLY A 760 32.54 -10.10 9.96
CA GLY A 760 31.19 -10.58 9.66
C GLY A 760 30.62 -10.08 8.33
N LEU A 761 31.15 -9.00 7.75
CA LEU A 761 30.69 -8.41 6.48
C LEU A 761 31.56 -8.78 5.28
N LEU A 762 32.86 -9.02 5.49
CA LEU A 762 33.84 -9.26 4.43
C LEU A 762 34.46 -10.66 4.47
N GLY A 763 34.26 -11.39 5.57
CA GLY A 763 34.92 -12.64 5.88
C GLY A 763 34.57 -13.81 4.95
N ASN A 764 35.39 -14.84 5.08
CA ASN A 764 35.36 -16.09 4.31
C ASN A 764 35.28 -17.31 5.25
N ALA A 765 35.37 -18.53 4.70
CA ALA A 765 35.39 -19.76 5.51
C ALA A 765 36.44 -19.76 6.65
N ALA A 766 37.65 -19.24 6.41
CA ALA A 766 38.69 -19.14 7.44
C ALA A 766 38.30 -18.20 8.62
N SER A 767 37.35 -17.29 8.38
CA SER A 767 36.80 -16.42 9.43
C SER A 767 36.01 -17.21 10.48
N VAL A 768 35.50 -18.40 10.15
CA VAL A 768 34.81 -19.26 11.12
C VAL A 768 35.77 -19.65 12.24
N THR A 769 36.96 -20.15 11.87
CA THR A 769 38.02 -20.52 12.83
C THR A 769 38.46 -19.32 13.67
N ALA A 770 38.60 -18.14 13.06
CA ALA A 770 39.05 -16.94 13.76
C ALA A 770 38.01 -16.37 14.74
N LEU A 771 36.71 -16.48 14.41
CA LEU A 771 35.62 -15.95 15.24
C LEU A 771 35.16 -16.93 16.33
N LEU A 772 35.37 -18.23 16.15
CA LEU A 772 34.84 -19.27 17.05
C LEU A 772 35.29 -19.11 18.51
N PRO A 773 36.58 -18.87 18.85
CA PRO A 773 37.00 -18.67 20.24
C PRO A 773 36.33 -17.46 20.89
N LEU A 774 36.05 -16.41 20.11
CA LEU A 774 35.35 -15.22 20.59
C LEU A 774 33.86 -15.49 20.78
N ALA A 775 33.25 -16.29 19.90
CA ALA A 775 31.83 -16.63 19.92
C ALA A 775 31.45 -17.58 21.07
N THR A 776 32.39 -18.40 21.55
CA THR A 776 32.20 -19.30 22.70
C THR A 776 32.62 -18.68 24.03
N ALA A 777 33.34 -17.55 24.02
CA ALA A 777 33.70 -16.81 25.21
C ALA A 777 32.49 -16.19 25.93
N LYS A 778 32.70 -15.64 27.14
CA LYS A 778 31.69 -14.88 27.89
C LYS A 778 31.86 -13.37 27.66
N GLY A 779 30.75 -12.63 27.61
CA GLY A 779 30.76 -11.17 27.56
C GLY A 779 30.19 -10.57 26.27
N ARG A 780 30.29 -9.24 26.13
CA ARG A 780 29.64 -8.48 25.04
C ARG A 780 30.16 -8.83 23.65
N GLU A 781 31.41 -9.29 23.55
CA GLU A 781 32.03 -9.65 22.26
C GLU A 781 31.54 -11.00 21.72
N ALA A 782 31.08 -11.90 22.60
CA ALA A 782 30.58 -13.21 22.18
C ALA A 782 29.34 -13.08 21.29
N GLY A 783 28.38 -12.24 21.68
CA GLY A 783 27.20 -11.96 20.85
C GLY A 783 27.56 -11.27 19.52
N LEU A 784 28.60 -10.43 19.50
CA LEU A 784 29.09 -9.82 18.26
C LEU A 784 29.69 -10.87 17.32
N ALA A 785 30.48 -11.82 17.85
CA ALA A 785 31.13 -12.87 17.08
C ALA A 785 30.13 -13.91 16.57
N GLN A 786 29.15 -14.31 17.39
CA GLN A 786 28.02 -15.15 16.97
C GLN A 786 27.23 -14.50 15.83
N GLY A 787 26.92 -13.20 15.96
CA GLY A 787 26.26 -12.44 14.91
C GLY A 787 27.11 -12.27 13.65
N ALA A 788 28.44 -12.22 13.78
CA ALA A 788 29.36 -12.17 12.64
C ALA A 788 29.36 -13.50 11.87
N LEU A 789 29.47 -14.64 12.57
CA LEU A 789 29.37 -15.99 11.97
C LEU A 789 28.06 -16.17 11.18
N ALA A 790 26.94 -15.72 11.74
CA ALA A 790 25.63 -15.80 11.10
C ALA A 790 25.52 -14.95 9.81
N ARG A 791 26.36 -13.91 9.64
CA ARG A 791 26.30 -12.97 8.51
C ARG A 791 27.42 -13.12 7.49
N LEU A 792 28.37 -14.05 7.71
CA LEU A 792 29.50 -14.25 6.80
C LEU A 792 29.01 -14.39 5.34
N PRO A 793 29.52 -13.59 4.41
CA PRO A 793 28.99 -13.54 3.04
C PRO A 793 29.46 -14.69 2.15
N ASP A 794 30.40 -15.51 2.63
CA ASP A 794 30.96 -16.65 1.92
C ASP A 794 30.14 -17.93 2.17
N PRO A 795 29.60 -18.58 1.12
CA PRO A 795 28.91 -19.86 1.27
C PRO A 795 29.78 -20.98 1.85
N ALA A 796 31.10 -20.95 1.64
CA ALA A 796 32.00 -21.97 2.19
C ALA A 796 32.08 -21.96 3.74
N ALA A 797 31.59 -20.88 4.38
CA ALA A 797 31.41 -20.85 5.83
C ALA A 797 30.40 -21.90 6.32
N ASP A 798 29.39 -22.26 5.51
CA ASP A 798 28.41 -23.30 5.87
C ASP A 798 29.10 -24.66 6.02
N THR A 799 29.99 -25.00 5.08
CA THR A 799 30.78 -26.23 5.12
C THR A 799 31.66 -26.28 6.38
N ALA A 800 32.31 -25.16 6.73
CA ALA A 800 33.12 -25.07 7.94
C ALA A 800 32.30 -25.23 9.22
N LEU A 801 31.11 -24.62 9.30
CA LEU A 801 30.20 -24.76 10.44
C LEU A 801 29.63 -26.19 10.56
N ILE A 802 29.31 -26.84 9.43
CA ILE A 802 28.87 -28.25 9.41
C ILE A 802 30.00 -29.17 9.89
N ALA A 803 31.26 -28.89 9.51
CA ALA A 803 32.42 -29.66 9.96
C ALA A 803 32.58 -29.60 11.49
N LEU A 804 32.27 -28.47 12.14
CA LEU A 804 32.27 -28.36 13.60
C LEU A 804 31.28 -29.31 14.27
N LEU A 805 30.10 -29.52 13.68
CA LEU A 805 29.10 -30.46 14.21
C LEU A 805 29.58 -31.92 14.10
N LYS A 806 30.16 -32.27 12.95
CA LYS A 806 30.65 -33.63 12.65
C LYS A 806 31.93 -34.00 13.40
N GLY A 807 32.76 -33.02 13.74
CA GLY A 807 34.04 -33.23 14.41
C GLY A 807 33.95 -33.29 15.94
N ASN A 808 35.14 -33.24 16.56
CA ASN A 808 35.33 -33.32 18.02
C ASN A 808 35.27 -31.94 18.71
N ALA A 809 34.56 -30.97 18.13
CA ALA A 809 34.37 -29.66 18.75
C ALA A 809 33.62 -29.78 20.09
N ASP A 810 33.90 -28.89 21.04
CA ASP A 810 33.20 -28.86 22.32
C ASP A 810 31.72 -28.44 22.17
N VAL A 811 30.91 -28.68 23.20
CA VAL A 811 29.47 -28.38 23.18
C VAL A 811 29.21 -26.89 22.88
N PRO A 812 29.89 -25.91 23.51
CA PRO A 812 29.70 -24.50 23.18
C PRO A 812 29.96 -24.17 21.70
N ALA A 813 31.02 -24.72 21.09
CA ALA A 813 31.30 -24.50 19.67
C ALA A 813 30.20 -25.12 18.78
N LYS A 814 29.72 -26.32 19.12
CA LYS A 814 28.59 -26.94 18.41
C LYS A 814 27.31 -26.12 18.53
N GLN A 815 26.98 -25.60 19.71
CA GLN A 815 25.80 -24.71 19.91
C GLN A 815 25.88 -23.45 19.05
N VAL A 816 27.05 -22.79 19.01
CA VAL A 816 27.29 -21.63 18.14
C VAL A 816 27.10 -22.01 16.66
N ALA A 817 27.62 -23.17 16.24
CA ALA A 817 27.46 -23.65 14.88
C ALA A 817 26.00 -23.92 14.51
N VAL A 818 25.23 -24.58 15.39
CA VAL A 818 23.78 -24.82 15.21
C VAL A 818 23.03 -23.50 15.02
N SER A 819 23.25 -22.52 15.90
CA SER A 819 22.60 -21.21 15.84
C SER A 819 22.95 -20.44 14.57
N ALA A 820 24.23 -20.46 14.16
CA ALA A 820 24.68 -19.83 12.93
C ALA A 820 24.05 -20.49 11.69
N LEU A 821 24.08 -21.82 11.58
CA LEU A 821 23.51 -22.57 10.45
C LEU A 821 22.00 -22.37 10.32
N ALA A 822 21.27 -22.34 11.44
CA ALA A 822 19.85 -22.04 11.48
C ALA A 822 19.55 -20.63 10.94
N THR A 823 20.26 -19.62 11.44
CA THR A 823 20.09 -18.21 11.02
C THR A 823 20.43 -18.02 9.55
N ARG A 824 21.42 -18.78 9.06
CA ARG A 824 21.88 -18.76 7.66
C ARG A 824 20.94 -19.52 6.72
N GLY A 825 19.99 -20.29 7.24
CA GLY A 825 19.06 -21.08 6.42
C GLY A 825 19.72 -22.27 5.71
N CYS A 826 20.79 -22.83 6.29
CA CYS A 826 21.58 -23.87 5.64
C CYS A 826 20.91 -25.26 5.70
N ALA A 827 20.11 -25.59 4.68
CA ALA A 827 19.43 -26.89 4.60
C ALA A 827 20.41 -28.08 4.50
N ALA A 828 21.61 -27.87 3.96
CA ALA A 828 22.67 -28.89 3.89
C ALA A 828 23.16 -29.36 5.28
N ALA A 829 22.87 -28.60 6.35
CA ALA A 829 23.23 -28.98 7.71
C ALA A 829 22.31 -30.05 8.33
N ILE A 830 21.14 -30.32 7.73
CA ILE A 830 20.12 -31.22 8.29
C ILE A 830 20.68 -32.60 8.69
N PRO A 831 21.47 -33.30 7.84
CA PRO A 831 22.06 -34.58 8.23
C PRO A 831 22.99 -34.45 9.45
N ALA A 832 23.85 -33.44 9.48
CA ALA A 832 24.77 -33.23 10.62
C ALA A 832 24.03 -32.88 11.93
N LEU A 833 22.93 -32.14 11.85
CA LEU A 833 22.06 -31.88 13.00
C LEU A 833 21.37 -33.15 13.48
N ALA A 834 20.90 -34.01 12.57
CA ALA A 834 20.32 -35.30 12.89
C ALA A 834 21.34 -36.25 13.53
N ASP A 835 22.57 -36.32 13.00
CA ASP A 835 23.67 -37.11 13.58
C ASP A 835 24.01 -36.62 14.99
N THR A 836 24.01 -35.31 15.20
CA THR A 836 24.24 -34.71 16.52
C THR A 836 23.16 -35.14 17.53
N ILE A 837 21.89 -35.12 17.13
CA ILE A 837 20.77 -35.61 17.96
C ILE A 837 20.92 -37.13 18.22
N ALA A 838 21.23 -37.90 17.18
CA ALA A 838 21.36 -39.36 17.24
C ALA A 838 22.48 -39.81 18.19
N SER A 839 23.54 -39.01 18.36
CA SER A 839 24.65 -39.32 19.26
C SER A 839 24.24 -39.40 20.74
N ARG A 840 23.13 -38.76 21.14
CA ARG A 840 22.65 -38.64 22.53
C ARG A 840 23.68 -38.09 23.52
N ALA A 841 24.73 -37.42 23.04
CA ALA A 841 25.83 -36.97 23.88
C ALA A 841 25.43 -35.84 24.85
N ASP A 842 24.56 -34.92 24.43
CA ASP A 842 24.10 -33.79 25.25
C ASP A 842 22.65 -33.40 24.88
N SER A 843 21.73 -33.48 25.85
CA SER A 843 20.31 -33.23 25.60
C SER A 843 20.00 -31.75 25.33
N LYS A 844 20.79 -30.79 25.84
CA LYS A 844 20.58 -29.36 25.55
C LYS A 844 20.96 -29.05 24.11
N LEU A 845 22.07 -29.59 23.62
CA LEU A 845 22.49 -29.49 22.23
C LEU A 845 21.47 -30.16 21.29
N SER A 846 20.99 -31.37 21.63
CA SER A 846 19.92 -32.04 20.86
C SER A 846 18.67 -31.16 20.75
N ARG A 847 18.25 -30.51 21.84
CA ARG A 847 17.13 -29.57 21.83
C ARG A 847 17.36 -28.36 20.93
N GLU A 848 18.57 -27.83 20.87
CA GLU A 848 18.93 -26.74 19.95
C GLU A 848 18.89 -27.20 18.49
N CYS A 849 19.38 -28.40 18.19
CA CYS A 849 19.28 -29.02 16.87
C CYS A 849 17.82 -29.20 16.44
N TRP A 850 16.94 -29.71 17.32
CA TRP A 850 15.51 -29.82 17.03
C TRP A 850 14.85 -28.47 16.72
N LYS A 851 15.25 -27.41 17.45
CA LYS A 851 14.76 -26.05 17.17
C LYS A 851 15.27 -25.54 15.82
N ALA A 852 16.55 -25.75 15.50
CA ALA A 852 17.12 -25.37 14.21
C ALA A 852 16.43 -26.08 13.05
N LEU A 853 16.16 -27.39 13.18
CA LEU A 853 15.48 -28.20 12.17
C LEU A 853 14.07 -27.67 11.82
N ARG A 854 13.38 -26.98 12.74
CA ARG A 854 12.08 -26.35 12.44
C ARG A 854 12.16 -25.29 11.34
N ASP A 855 13.28 -24.58 11.28
CA ASP A 855 13.45 -23.42 10.39
C ASP A 855 14.15 -23.81 9.06
N LEU A 856 14.84 -24.96 9.03
CA LEU A 856 15.65 -25.40 7.89
C LEU A 856 14.92 -26.34 6.90
N THR A 857 13.64 -26.66 7.11
CA THR A 857 13.03 -27.87 6.50
C THR A 857 12.13 -27.64 5.27
N PRO A 858 12.42 -28.29 4.12
CA PRO A 858 11.57 -28.34 2.93
C PRO A 858 10.35 -29.27 3.07
N GLY A 859 10.42 -30.34 3.87
CA GLY A 859 9.26 -31.20 4.20
C GLY A 859 9.08 -32.46 3.34
N ASP A 860 10.15 -33.04 2.79
CA ASP A 860 10.07 -34.27 1.97
C ASP A 860 10.05 -35.59 2.77
N LYS A 861 9.74 -36.70 2.08
CA LYS A 861 9.62 -38.05 2.67
C LYS A 861 10.92 -38.53 3.32
N ALA A 862 12.07 -38.34 2.67
CA ALA A 862 13.35 -38.85 3.14
C ALA A 862 13.77 -38.17 4.44
N GLN A 863 13.57 -36.85 4.50
CA GLN A 863 13.80 -36.05 5.67
C GLN A 863 12.86 -36.41 6.84
N LEU A 864 11.56 -36.57 6.58
CA LEU A 864 10.62 -36.97 7.62
C LEU A 864 11.00 -38.35 8.18
N ALA A 865 11.39 -39.29 7.33
CA ALA A 865 11.85 -40.61 7.75
C ALA A 865 13.11 -40.55 8.62
N LEU A 866 14.12 -39.76 8.22
CA LEU A 866 15.35 -39.54 8.98
C LEU A 866 15.04 -39.03 10.39
N LEU A 867 14.23 -37.97 10.50
CA LEU A 867 13.97 -37.32 11.78
C LEU A 867 13.02 -38.13 12.68
N LEU A 868 12.03 -38.82 12.11
CA LEU A 868 11.21 -39.77 12.89
C LEU A 868 12.04 -40.92 13.46
N GLY A 869 13.10 -41.33 12.74
CA GLY A 869 14.08 -42.32 13.21
C GLY A 869 14.84 -41.90 14.47
N LEU A 870 14.81 -40.62 14.83
CA LEU A 870 15.45 -40.09 16.05
C LEU A 870 14.54 -40.16 17.29
N LEU A 871 13.26 -40.50 17.16
CA LEU A 871 12.36 -40.59 18.32
C LEU A 871 12.63 -41.82 19.20
N PRO A 872 12.80 -43.05 18.67
CA PRO A 872 13.09 -44.23 19.48
C PRO A 872 14.29 -44.03 20.42
N GLY A 873 14.13 -44.44 21.68
CA GLY A 873 15.16 -44.31 22.71
C GLY A 873 15.29 -42.91 23.34
N THR A 874 14.55 -41.89 22.87
CA THR A 874 14.55 -40.57 23.52
C THR A 874 13.71 -40.58 24.80
N THR A 875 14.31 -40.23 25.94
CA THR A 875 13.60 -40.16 27.24
C THR A 875 13.45 -38.74 27.79
N ASP A 876 14.29 -37.79 27.35
CA ASP A 876 14.22 -36.39 27.79
C ASP A 876 12.94 -35.72 27.29
N ARG A 877 12.11 -35.27 28.24
CA ARG A 877 10.81 -34.66 27.93
C ARG A 877 10.94 -33.31 27.22
N GLY A 878 12.02 -32.57 27.45
CA GLY A 878 12.27 -31.29 26.78
C GLY A 878 12.63 -31.48 25.31
N GLU A 879 13.46 -32.47 25.03
CA GLU A 879 13.83 -32.92 23.67
C GLU A 879 12.62 -33.44 22.92
N LEU A 880 11.84 -34.35 23.51
CA LEU A 880 10.62 -34.89 22.89
C LEU A 880 9.61 -33.81 22.53
N ARG A 881 9.46 -32.77 23.37
CA ARG A 881 8.59 -31.63 23.06
C ARG A 881 9.09 -30.82 21.87
N ASP A 882 10.39 -30.53 21.82
CA ASP A 882 10.99 -29.77 20.71
C ASP A 882 10.95 -30.62 19.40
N ALA A 883 11.15 -31.93 19.51
CA ALA A 883 11.00 -32.90 18.42
C ALA A 883 9.56 -32.98 17.89
N GLU A 884 8.56 -33.07 18.77
CA GLU A 884 7.14 -33.10 18.38
C GLU A 884 6.75 -31.87 17.55
N LEU A 885 7.24 -30.68 17.96
CA LEU A 885 6.98 -29.43 17.25
C LEU A 885 7.63 -29.40 15.88
N ALA A 886 8.88 -29.86 15.77
CA ALA A 886 9.58 -29.96 14.50
C ALA A 886 8.90 -30.97 13.56
N LEU A 887 8.66 -32.18 14.04
CA LEU A 887 8.07 -33.26 13.27
C LEU A 887 6.65 -32.95 12.83
N ALA A 888 5.82 -32.28 13.64
CA ALA A 888 4.48 -31.87 13.23
C ALA A 888 4.50 -30.88 12.04
N ILE A 889 5.46 -29.93 12.03
CA ILE A 889 5.61 -28.97 10.92
C ILE A 889 6.07 -29.69 9.65
N ILE A 890 7.03 -30.60 9.78
CA ILE A 890 7.64 -31.32 8.67
C ILE A 890 6.63 -32.30 8.07
N ALA A 891 5.99 -33.11 8.92
CA ALA A 891 4.92 -34.02 8.54
C ALA A 891 3.76 -33.28 7.86
N GLY A 892 3.40 -32.08 8.31
CA GLY A 892 2.36 -31.26 7.67
C GLY A 892 2.71 -30.78 6.25
N LYS A 893 3.99 -30.78 5.86
CA LYS A 893 4.47 -30.44 4.51
C LYS A 893 4.71 -31.66 3.63
N THR A 894 4.83 -32.85 4.22
CA THR A 894 5.06 -34.11 3.50
C THR A 894 3.77 -34.62 2.86
N ASP A 895 3.91 -35.32 1.73
CA ASP A 895 2.81 -36.05 1.10
C ASP A 895 2.04 -36.92 2.12
N ALA A 896 0.71 -36.90 2.04
CA ALA A 896 -0.16 -37.52 3.04
C ALA A 896 0.08 -39.03 3.16
N LYS A 897 0.19 -39.75 2.04
CA LYS A 897 0.41 -41.20 2.05
C LYS A 897 1.76 -41.53 2.70
N ALA A 898 2.83 -40.85 2.27
CA ALA A 898 4.16 -41.04 2.82
C ALA A 898 4.23 -40.68 4.32
N ARG A 899 3.59 -39.58 4.73
CA ARG A 899 3.51 -39.15 6.13
C ARG A 899 2.82 -40.21 6.98
N ASP A 900 1.66 -40.68 6.56
CA ASP A 900 0.82 -41.57 7.35
C ASP A 900 1.50 -42.95 7.52
N GLU A 901 2.12 -43.47 6.46
CA GLU A 901 2.96 -44.67 6.51
C GLU A 901 4.10 -44.53 7.54
N LEU A 902 4.84 -43.43 7.49
CA LEU A 902 6.00 -43.20 8.35
C LEU A 902 5.61 -42.98 9.81
N VAL A 903 4.60 -42.15 10.08
CA VAL A 903 4.16 -41.84 11.46
C VAL A 903 3.63 -43.11 12.16
N VAL A 904 2.86 -43.94 11.46
CA VAL A 904 2.37 -45.22 11.99
C VAL A 904 3.53 -46.20 12.24
N ALA A 905 4.47 -46.31 11.30
CA ALA A 905 5.64 -47.16 11.47
C ALA A 905 6.50 -46.74 12.69
N THR A 906 6.63 -45.44 12.96
CA THR A 906 7.35 -44.93 14.14
C THR A 906 6.64 -45.24 15.45
N LEU A 907 5.31 -45.21 15.46
CA LEU A 907 4.52 -45.54 16.66
C LEU A 907 4.75 -46.99 17.11
N GLY A 908 4.91 -47.93 16.18
CA GLY A 908 5.27 -49.32 16.49
C GLY A 908 6.72 -49.52 16.98
N LYS A 909 7.61 -48.56 16.73
CA LYS A 909 9.05 -48.64 17.08
C LYS A 909 9.41 -47.87 18.36
N THR A 910 8.46 -47.19 18.99
CA THR A 910 8.70 -46.31 20.14
C THR A 910 8.12 -46.91 21.43
N THR A 911 8.79 -46.65 22.55
CA THR A 911 8.36 -47.04 23.90
C THR A 911 8.43 -45.84 24.85
N GLY A 912 7.80 -45.95 26.02
CA GLY A 912 7.82 -44.92 27.08
C GLY A 912 7.44 -43.51 26.59
N PRO A 913 8.14 -42.45 27.04
CA PRO A 913 7.84 -41.06 26.65
C PRO A 913 7.90 -40.78 25.14
N ALA A 914 8.76 -41.48 24.40
CA ALA A 914 8.83 -41.36 22.94
C ALA A 914 7.56 -41.89 22.26
N LYS A 915 6.98 -42.97 22.78
CA LYS A 915 5.71 -43.53 22.27
C LYS A 915 4.55 -42.56 22.51
N ALA A 916 4.49 -41.93 23.68
CA ALA A 916 3.51 -40.87 23.95
C ALA A 916 3.62 -39.70 22.95
N THR A 917 4.84 -39.33 22.56
CA THR A 917 5.09 -38.30 21.55
C THR A 917 4.67 -38.75 20.15
N ALA A 918 4.97 -40.00 19.77
CA ALA A 918 4.54 -40.59 18.50
C ALA A 918 3.00 -40.69 18.41
N ILE A 919 2.32 -41.04 19.51
CA ILE A 919 0.85 -41.04 19.61
C ILE A 919 0.29 -39.63 19.43
N SER A 920 0.88 -38.62 20.09
CA SER A 920 0.47 -37.22 19.91
C SER A 920 0.61 -36.78 18.45
N LEU A 921 1.71 -37.16 17.79
CA LEU A 921 1.93 -36.87 16.37
C LEU A 921 0.91 -37.58 15.47
N ALA A 922 0.64 -38.86 15.71
CA ALA A 922 -0.35 -39.65 14.98
C ALA A 922 -1.77 -39.09 15.14
N GLY A 923 -2.14 -38.64 16.34
CA GLY A 923 -3.43 -37.99 16.61
C GLY A 923 -3.65 -36.68 15.83
N LYS A 924 -2.57 -35.99 15.42
CA LYS A 924 -2.66 -34.78 14.57
C LYS A 924 -2.96 -35.11 13.10
N PHE A 925 -2.72 -36.35 12.68
CA PHE A 925 -2.90 -36.82 11.30
C PHE A 925 -3.76 -38.09 11.29
N PRO A 926 -5.06 -37.98 11.63
CA PRO A 926 -5.91 -39.13 11.87
C PRO A 926 -6.15 -39.97 10.61
N VAL A 927 -5.75 -41.24 10.66
CA VAL A 927 -6.03 -42.26 9.63
C VAL A 927 -6.40 -43.60 10.26
N ALA A 928 -7.11 -44.46 9.52
CA ALA A 928 -7.59 -45.75 10.03
C ALA A 928 -6.47 -46.64 10.61
N SER A 929 -5.29 -46.66 9.97
CA SER A 929 -4.13 -47.42 10.45
C SER A 929 -3.58 -46.89 11.79
N SER A 930 -3.55 -45.57 11.99
CA SER A 930 -3.16 -44.96 13.26
C SER A 930 -4.21 -45.15 14.36
N LEU A 931 -5.50 -45.22 14.02
CA LEU A 931 -6.58 -45.42 15.00
C LEU A 931 -6.39 -46.72 15.78
N ALA A 932 -6.21 -47.84 15.07
CA ALA A 932 -6.05 -49.15 15.69
C ALA A 932 -4.85 -49.18 16.65
N ALA A 933 -3.74 -48.56 16.24
CA ALA A 933 -2.52 -48.53 17.04
C ALA A 933 -2.63 -47.61 18.27
N ILE A 934 -3.34 -46.48 18.17
CA ILE A 934 -3.64 -45.60 19.31
C ILE A 934 -4.66 -46.25 20.26
N GLN A 935 -5.66 -46.98 19.75
CA GLN A 935 -6.62 -47.73 20.57
C GLN A 935 -5.94 -48.80 21.41
N ALA A 936 -4.98 -49.54 20.84
CA ALA A 936 -4.19 -50.51 21.59
C ALA A 936 -3.41 -49.86 22.75
N ALA A 937 -2.97 -48.61 22.58
CA ALA A 937 -2.24 -47.86 23.61
C ALA A 937 -3.09 -47.43 24.82
N LEU A 938 -4.42 -47.56 24.77
CA LEU A 938 -5.28 -47.35 25.95
C LEU A 938 -5.04 -48.40 27.05
N ASN A 939 -4.54 -49.59 26.68
CA ASN A 939 -4.23 -50.68 27.62
C ASN A 939 -2.73 -50.75 27.95
N ASP A 940 -1.93 -49.76 27.55
CA ASP A 940 -0.50 -49.75 27.81
C ASP A 940 -0.23 -49.61 29.32
N PRO A 941 0.75 -50.31 29.92
CA PRO A 941 1.05 -50.20 31.34
C PRO A 941 1.52 -48.79 31.77
N ASP A 942 2.04 -47.97 30.85
CA ASP A 942 2.49 -46.60 31.13
C ASP A 942 1.35 -45.57 31.08
N GLU A 943 1.11 -44.88 32.21
CA GLU A 943 0.07 -43.85 32.33
C GLU A 943 0.24 -42.70 31.32
N ALA A 944 1.47 -42.30 31.00
CA ALA A 944 1.72 -41.22 30.05
C ALA A 944 1.33 -41.61 28.62
N ILE A 945 1.50 -42.90 28.27
CA ILE A 945 1.09 -43.45 26.99
C ILE A 945 -0.44 -43.51 26.92
N ARG A 946 -1.11 -44.00 27.97
CA ARG A 946 -2.58 -44.01 28.06
C ARG A 946 -3.16 -42.60 27.98
N TYR A 947 -2.58 -41.63 28.68
CA TYR A 947 -2.97 -40.23 28.62
C TYR A 947 -2.85 -39.64 27.21
N ALA A 948 -1.73 -39.90 26.53
CA ALA A 948 -1.53 -39.47 25.15
C ALA A 948 -2.55 -40.12 24.20
N ALA A 949 -2.85 -41.40 24.40
CA ALA A 949 -3.85 -42.13 23.63
C ALA A 949 -5.26 -41.55 23.82
N VAL A 950 -5.69 -41.33 25.07
CA VAL A 950 -6.99 -40.69 25.37
C VAL A 950 -7.08 -39.31 24.72
N LYS A 951 -6.03 -38.49 24.80
CA LYS A 951 -6.00 -37.17 24.14
C LYS A 951 -6.08 -37.24 22.62
N ALA A 952 -5.37 -38.18 22.00
CA ALA A 952 -5.41 -38.36 20.56
C ALA A 952 -6.79 -38.84 20.09
N LEU A 953 -7.39 -39.80 20.79
CA LEU A 953 -8.70 -40.36 20.43
C LEU A 953 -9.87 -39.42 20.74
N MET A 954 -9.82 -38.64 21.81
CA MET A 954 -10.93 -37.73 22.13
C MET A 954 -11.10 -36.63 21.05
N GLU A 955 -10.01 -36.25 20.38
CA GLU A 955 -10.04 -35.26 19.30
C GLU A 955 -10.26 -35.87 17.90
N TRP A 956 -10.48 -37.20 17.82
CA TRP A 956 -10.67 -37.89 16.55
C TRP A 956 -11.79 -37.26 15.69
N PRO A 957 -11.65 -37.26 14.35
CA PRO A 957 -12.57 -36.55 13.47
C PRO A 957 -13.97 -37.17 13.32
N ASP A 958 -14.19 -38.41 13.77
CA ASP A 958 -15.45 -39.15 13.68
C ASP A 958 -15.64 -40.08 14.91
N SER A 959 -16.78 -40.77 14.99
CA SER A 959 -17.16 -41.59 16.15
C SER A 959 -16.43 -42.94 16.27
N ALA A 960 -15.51 -43.29 15.37
CA ALA A 960 -14.86 -44.60 15.36
C ALA A 960 -14.18 -45.00 16.70
N PRO A 961 -13.53 -44.08 17.47
CA PRO A 961 -12.93 -44.44 18.75
C PRO A 961 -13.89 -44.49 19.94
N ALA A 962 -15.18 -44.15 19.77
CA ALA A 962 -16.09 -43.96 20.89
C ALA A 962 -16.16 -45.21 21.80
N ALA A 963 -16.37 -46.39 21.21
CA ALA A 963 -16.45 -47.63 21.98
C ALA A 963 -15.17 -47.91 22.79
N ALA A 964 -13.99 -47.61 22.24
CA ALA A 964 -12.71 -47.79 22.92
C ALA A 964 -12.55 -46.83 24.11
N LEU A 965 -12.93 -45.55 23.95
CA LEU A 965 -12.91 -44.58 25.05
C LEU A 965 -13.90 -44.94 26.17
N LEU A 966 -15.09 -45.43 25.81
CA LEU A 966 -16.06 -45.91 26.79
C LEU A 966 -15.53 -47.13 27.54
N GLY A 967 -14.95 -48.10 26.83
CA GLY A 967 -14.33 -49.29 27.41
C GLY A 967 -13.21 -48.94 28.39
N PHE A 968 -12.36 -47.98 28.01
CA PHE A 968 -11.32 -47.45 28.89
C PHE A 968 -11.91 -46.81 30.16
N ALA A 969 -12.93 -45.96 30.01
CA ALA A 969 -13.58 -45.30 31.15
C ALA A 969 -14.27 -46.27 32.12
N LYS A 970 -14.72 -47.45 31.65
CA LYS A 970 -15.30 -48.53 32.48
C LYS A 970 -14.27 -49.25 33.37
N GLY A 971 -12.98 -48.99 33.20
CA GLY A 971 -11.92 -49.67 33.96
C GLY A 971 -12.13 -49.59 35.47
N ALA A 972 -11.85 -50.69 36.17
CA ALA A 972 -12.15 -50.86 37.59
C ALA A 972 -11.42 -49.87 38.53
N LYS A 973 -10.36 -49.20 38.07
CA LYS A 973 -9.59 -48.20 38.82
C LYS A 973 -9.72 -46.84 38.14
N PRO A 974 -10.37 -45.83 38.75
CA PRO A 974 -10.50 -44.50 38.17
C PRO A 974 -9.14 -43.80 37.99
N GLU A 975 -8.69 -43.59 36.75
CA GLU A 975 -7.48 -42.82 36.45
C GLU A 975 -7.79 -41.33 36.21
N PRO A 976 -6.83 -40.40 36.39
CA PRO A 976 -7.05 -38.95 36.21
C PRO A 976 -7.64 -38.57 34.84
N HIS A 977 -7.42 -39.40 33.83
CA HIS A 977 -7.84 -39.19 32.45
C HIS A 977 -9.10 -39.97 32.05
N HIS A 978 -9.74 -40.70 32.98
CA HIS A 978 -11.10 -41.23 32.76
C HIS A 978 -12.11 -40.12 32.48
N ILE A 979 -11.95 -38.96 33.14
CA ILE A 979 -12.78 -37.78 32.85
C ILE A 979 -12.62 -37.34 31.39
N LEU A 980 -11.37 -37.35 30.87
CA LEU A 980 -11.10 -37.03 29.46
C LEU A 980 -11.69 -38.08 28.52
N ALA A 981 -11.62 -39.37 28.89
CA ALA A 981 -12.20 -40.46 28.12
C ALA A 981 -13.74 -40.37 28.06
N ILE A 982 -14.41 -40.04 29.16
CA ILE A 982 -15.87 -39.83 29.20
C ILE A 982 -16.26 -38.61 28.36
N ARG A 983 -15.55 -37.48 28.52
CA ARG A 983 -15.79 -36.27 27.71
C ARG A 983 -15.53 -36.54 26.23
N GLY A 984 -14.50 -37.30 25.92
CA GLY A 984 -14.17 -37.77 24.58
C GLY A 984 -15.27 -38.66 24.02
N TYR A 985 -15.70 -39.70 24.74
CA TYR A 985 -16.81 -40.57 24.34
C TYR A 985 -18.07 -39.77 24.04
N VAL A 986 -18.51 -38.91 24.97
CA VAL A 986 -19.68 -38.06 24.81
C VAL A 986 -19.55 -37.16 23.57
N ARG A 987 -18.38 -36.54 23.35
CA ARG A 987 -18.10 -35.77 22.12
C ARG A 987 -18.28 -36.65 20.88
N LEU A 988 -17.64 -37.81 20.85
CA LEU A 988 -17.56 -38.69 19.68
C LEU A 988 -18.92 -39.31 19.29
N VAL A 989 -19.71 -39.81 20.25
CA VAL A 989 -21.06 -40.34 19.93
C VAL A 989 -22.02 -39.26 19.45
N CYS A 990 -21.77 -38.01 19.85
CA CYS A 990 -22.51 -36.86 19.34
C CYS A 990 -22.08 -36.41 17.95
N LEU A 991 -20.96 -36.90 17.40
CA LEU A 991 -20.49 -36.51 16.08
C LEU A 991 -21.34 -37.11 14.95
N ALA A 992 -21.82 -38.35 15.09
CA ALA A 992 -22.60 -39.04 14.06
C ALA A 992 -23.65 -40.02 14.63
N PRO A 993 -24.65 -39.54 15.39
CA PRO A 993 -25.69 -40.40 15.95
C PRO A 993 -26.56 -41.04 14.86
N LYS A 994 -26.95 -42.32 15.03
CA LYS A 994 -27.81 -43.02 14.05
C LYS A 994 -29.26 -42.61 14.18
N THR A 995 -29.78 -42.55 15.41
CA THR A 995 -31.14 -42.09 15.74
C THR A 995 -31.12 -41.35 17.09
N GLU A 996 -32.23 -40.71 17.46
CA GLU A 996 -32.36 -40.09 18.78
C GLU A 996 -32.38 -41.13 19.89
N ALA A 997 -33.03 -42.28 19.65
CA ALA A 997 -33.07 -43.39 20.57
C ALA A 997 -31.65 -43.97 20.77
N ASP A 998 -30.93 -44.21 19.68
CA ASP A 998 -29.53 -44.67 19.68
C ASP A 998 -28.63 -43.68 20.44
N LEU A 999 -28.74 -42.37 20.18
CA LEU A 999 -27.94 -41.40 20.93
C LEU A 999 -28.24 -41.40 22.42
N LYS A 1000 -29.53 -41.47 22.81
CA LYS A 1000 -29.90 -41.56 24.23
C LYS A 1000 -29.36 -42.83 24.86
N GLU A 1001 -29.45 -43.96 24.16
CA GLU A 1001 -28.92 -45.23 24.60
C GLU A 1001 -27.40 -45.16 24.79
N GLN A 1002 -26.66 -44.68 23.79
CA GLN A 1002 -25.21 -44.49 23.88
C GLN A 1002 -24.80 -43.54 25.02
N LEU A 1003 -25.46 -42.39 25.17
CA LEU A 1003 -25.17 -41.48 26.27
C LEU A 1003 -25.52 -42.08 27.64
N ALA A 1004 -26.61 -42.86 27.73
CA ALA A 1004 -26.99 -43.56 28.96
C ALA A 1004 -25.92 -44.57 29.39
N LEU A 1005 -25.17 -45.18 28.46
CA LEU A 1005 -24.04 -46.06 28.80
C LEU A 1005 -22.93 -45.34 29.58
N ALA A 1006 -22.76 -44.03 29.40
CA ALA A 1006 -21.75 -43.24 30.10
C ALA A 1006 -22.19 -42.77 31.50
N LEU A 1007 -23.51 -42.69 31.75
CA LEU A 1007 -24.07 -42.14 32.99
C LEU A 1007 -23.65 -42.91 34.26
N PRO A 1008 -23.66 -44.26 34.31
CA PRO A 1008 -23.22 -44.99 35.50
C PRO A 1008 -21.69 -44.96 35.70
N ILE A 1009 -20.93 -44.58 34.66
CA ILE A 1009 -19.45 -44.52 34.68
C ILE A 1009 -18.97 -43.11 35.10
N ALA A 1010 -19.79 -42.08 34.89
CA ALA A 1010 -19.48 -40.71 35.29
C ALA A 1010 -19.54 -40.57 36.82
N HIS A 1011 -18.37 -40.53 37.46
CA HIS A 1011 -18.28 -40.39 38.93
C HIS A 1011 -18.57 -38.97 39.44
N ARG A 1012 -18.36 -37.96 38.59
CA ARG A 1012 -18.50 -36.55 38.93
C ARG A 1012 -19.85 -35.99 38.49
N GLU A 1013 -20.42 -35.12 39.31
CA GLU A 1013 -21.69 -34.47 39.03
C GLU A 1013 -21.63 -33.59 37.77
N GLU A 1014 -20.48 -33.00 37.43
CA GLU A 1014 -20.34 -32.20 36.21
C GLU A 1014 -20.45 -33.05 34.95
N GLU A 1015 -19.84 -34.24 34.93
CA GLU A 1015 -19.95 -35.17 33.81
C GLU A 1015 -21.35 -35.78 33.72
N LYS A 1016 -21.99 -36.13 34.86
CA LYS A 1016 -23.39 -36.59 34.87
C LYS A 1016 -24.33 -35.52 34.35
N ALA A 1017 -24.21 -34.28 34.83
CA ALA A 1017 -24.99 -33.14 34.37
C ALA A 1017 -24.76 -32.88 32.88
N MET A 1018 -23.52 -32.97 32.40
CA MET A 1018 -23.20 -32.89 30.98
C MET A 1018 -23.90 -34.00 30.20
N ILE A 1019 -23.78 -35.26 30.60
CA ILE A 1019 -24.43 -36.39 29.91
C ILE A 1019 -25.95 -36.18 29.86
N MET A 1020 -26.59 -35.83 30.97
CA MET A 1020 -28.03 -35.55 31.06
C MET A 1020 -28.44 -34.36 30.17
N GLU A 1021 -27.64 -33.30 30.12
CA GLU A 1021 -27.85 -32.17 29.22
C GLU A 1021 -27.76 -32.62 27.75
N PHE A 1022 -26.81 -33.49 27.42
CA PHE A 1022 -26.63 -34.01 26.06
C PHE A 1022 -27.74 -35.01 25.67
N MET A 1023 -28.32 -35.75 26.61
CA MET A 1023 -29.49 -36.62 26.38
C MET A 1023 -30.76 -35.84 26.07
N THR A 1024 -30.93 -34.69 26.70
CA THR A 1024 -32.18 -33.90 26.66
C THR A 1024 -32.15 -32.77 25.65
N SER A 1025 -30.98 -32.18 25.39
CA SER A 1025 -30.86 -31.03 24.49
C SER A 1025 -30.49 -31.41 23.05
N MET A 1026 -30.99 -30.62 22.10
CA MET A 1026 -30.59 -30.73 20.70
C MET A 1026 -29.20 -30.11 20.51
N ARG A 1027 -28.32 -30.83 19.82
CA ARG A 1027 -26.93 -30.45 19.54
C ARG A 1027 -26.70 -30.37 18.03
N VAL A 1028 -25.79 -29.48 17.68
CA VAL A 1028 -25.22 -29.34 16.34
C VAL A 1028 -23.72 -29.60 16.48
N THR A 1029 -23.20 -30.59 15.76
CA THR A 1029 -21.81 -31.05 15.81
C THR A 1029 -21.22 -31.15 14.40
N GLU A 1030 -19.92 -31.43 14.29
CA GLU A 1030 -19.20 -31.56 13.00
C GLU A 1030 -19.45 -30.42 11.99
N LEU A 1031 -19.62 -29.19 12.48
CA LEU A 1031 -19.81 -28.05 11.61
C LEU A 1031 -18.57 -27.84 10.74
N LYS A 1032 -18.69 -28.09 9.44
CA LYS A 1032 -17.63 -27.92 8.45
C LYS A 1032 -18.13 -27.02 7.33
N ALA A 1033 -17.30 -26.04 6.95
CA ALA A 1033 -17.44 -25.32 5.70
C ALA A 1033 -16.51 -25.96 4.65
N LYS A 1034 -16.95 -26.08 3.40
CA LYS A 1034 -16.19 -26.76 2.33
C LYS A 1034 -14.75 -26.23 2.15
N ASN A 1035 -14.54 -24.95 2.40
CA ASN A 1035 -13.25 -24.27 2.25
C ASN A 1035 -12.42 -24.20 3.56
N GLY A 1036 -12.84 -24.93 4.60
CA GLY A 1036 -12.15 -24.96 5.90
C GLY A 1036 -12.32 -23.68 6.74
N LYS A 1037 -13.18 -22.73 6.35
CA LYS A 1037 -13.41 -21.51 7.15
C LYS A 1037 -14.12 -21.83 8.48
N PRO A 1038 -13.78 -21.10 9.57
CA PRO A 1038 -14.30 -21.39 10.89
C PRO A 1038 -15.71 -20.81 11.08
N TYR A 1039 -16.72 -21.44 10.47
CA TYR A 1039 -18.13 -21.10 10.77
C TYR A 1039 -18.37 -21.28 12.27
N LYS A 1040 -19.19 -20.41 12.86
CA LYS A 1040 -19.35 -20.34 14.32
C LYS A 1040 -20.72 -20.82 14.76
N LEU A 1041 -20.74 -21.77 15.68
CA LEU A 1041 -21.95 -22.20 16.37
C LEU A 1041 -22.21 -21.31 17.59
N VAL A 1042 -23.45 -20.82 17.75
CA VAL A 1042 -23.88 -20.02 18.90
C VAL A 1042 -25.24 -20.54 19.40
N ARG A 1043 -25.26 -21.18 20.57
CA ARG A 1043 -26.51 -21.64 21.22
C ARG A 1043 -27.35 -20.42 21.64
N LYS A 1044 -28.67 -20.49 21.42
CA LYS A 1044 -29.58 -19.34 21.62
C LYS A 1044 -29.02 -18.06 20.97
N GLY A 1045 -28.40 -18.21 19.79
CA GLY A 1045 -27.53 -17.20 19.21
C GLY A 1045 -28.24 -16.07 18.48
N PHE A 1046 -29.57 -16.15 18.36
CA PHE A 1046 -30.41 -15.12 17.81
C PHE A 1046 -30.78 -14.11 18.91
N THR A 1047 -29.84 -13.23 19.24
CA THR A 1047 -30.02 -12.13 20.20
C THR A 1047 -29.91 -10.77 19.51
N LYS A 1048 -30.75 -9.81 19.92
CA LYS A 1048 -30.67 -8.43 19.41
C LYS A 1048 -29.29 -7.84 19.71
N GLY A 1049 -28.67 -7.20 18.73
CA GLY A 1049 -27.27 -6.72 18.79
C GLY A 1049 -26.22 -7.80 18.52
N GLY A 1050 -26.60 -9.07 18.35
CA GLY A 1050 -25.68 -10.14 17.99
C GLY A 1050 -25.30 -10.12 16.50
N LEU A 1051 -24.02 -10.39 16.19
CA LEU A 1051 -23.52 -10.44 14.80
C LEU A 1051 -24.22 -11.51 13.95
N VAL A 1052 -24.55 -11.16 12.72
CA VAL A 1052 -25.22 -12.02 11.73
C VAL A 1052 -24.24 -13.02 11.11
N TYR A 1053 -23.14 -12.53 10.54
CA TYR A 1053 -22.07 -13.34 9.91
C TYR A 1053 -20.77 -13.25 10.71
N ILE A 1054 -19.81 -14.13 10.44
CA ILE A 1054 -18.51 -14.12 11.14
C ILE A 1054 -17.52 -13.06 10.62
N ASP A 1055 -17.75 -12.52 9.42
CA ASP A 1055 -16.84 -11.63 8.68
C ASP A 1055 -17.53 -10.31 8.24
N ARG A 1056 -18.64 -9.93 8.90
CA ARG A 1056 -19.38 -8.69 8.70
C ARG A 1056 -19.85 -8.13 10.04
N GLU A 1057 -20.01 -6.82 10.11
CA GLU A 1057 -20.44 -6.11 11.33
C GLU A 1057 -21.96 -5.95 11.45
N TYR A 1058 -22.75 -6.61 10.59
CA TYR A 1058 -24.21 -6.57 10.69
C TYR A 1058 -24.65 -7.27 11.98
N VAL A 1059 -25.55 -6.66 12.72
CA VAL A 1059 -26.15 -7.26 13.92
C VAL A 1059 -27.66 -7.39 13.78
N PHE A 1060 -28.26 -8.35 14.49
CA PHE A 1060 -29.71 -8.54 14.51
C PHE A 1060 -30.40 -7.37 15.19
N THR A 1061 -31.46 -6.84 14.57
CA THR A 1061 -32.28 -5.74 15.14
C THR A 1061 -33.66 -6.21 15.57
N ASP A 1062 -34.23 -7.17 14.84
CA ASP A 1062 -35.51 -7.79 15.15
C ASP A 1062 -35.48 -9.29 14.78
N ILE A 1063 -36.00 -10.13 15.66
CA ILE A 1063 -35.84 -11.59 15.63
C ILE A 1063 -37.17 -12.25 15.95
N PRO A 1064 -37.71 -13.11 15.07
CA PRO A 1064 -38.93 -13.85 15.34
C PRO A 1064 -38.83 -14.77 16.57
N GLY A 1065 -39.88 -14.82 17.38
CA GLY A 1065 -39.93 -15.64 18.60
C GLY A 1065 -39.63 -17.14 18.40
N ILE A 1066 -39.97 -17.70 17.22
CA ILE A 1066 -39.63 -19.09 16.81
C ILE A 1066 -38.11 -19.38 16.86
N LEU A 1067 -37.26 -18.35 16.73
CA LEU A 1067 -35.80 -18.50 16.77
C LEU A 1067 -35.19 -18.25 18.14
N SER A 1068 -35.97 -17.84 19.15
CA SER A 1068 -35.48 -17.46 20.48
C SER A 1068 -34.65 -18.55 21.18
N ALA A 1069 -35.04 -19.81 21.00
CA ALA A 1069 -34.34 -20.98 21.55
C ALA A 1069 -33.44 -21.70 20.51
N ALA A 1070 -33.34 -21.20 19.28
CA ALA A 1070 -32.63 -21.88 18.21
C ALA A 1070 -31.10 -21.73 18.32
N THR A 1071 -30.39 -22.77 17.90
CA THR A 1071 -28.94 -22.72 17.72
C THR A 1071 -28.62 -22.05 16.38
N LEU A 1072 -27.78 -21.02 16.41
CA LEU A 1072 -27.34 -20.27 15.23
C LEU A 1072 -26.00 -20.81 14.72
N ILE A 1073 -25.95 -21.19 13.45
CA ILE A 1073 -24.71 -21.38 12.69
C ILE A 1073 -24.45 -20.09 11.90
N LYS A 1074 -23.44 -19.32 12.35
CA LYS A 1074 -22.96 -18.12 11.68
C LYS A 1074 -22.00 -18.52 10.57
N THR A 1075 -22.41 -18.26 9.33
CA THR A 1075 -21.61 -18.49 8.13
C THR A 1075 -20.73 -17.27 7.82
N ALA A 1076 -19.81 -17.43 6.88
CA ALA A 1076 -18.98 -16.34 6.38
C ALA A 1076 -19.60 -15.72 5.11
N MET A 1077 -19.84 -14.42 5.11
CA MET A 1077 -20.40 -13.68 3.98
C MET A 1077 -19.54 -13.73 2.72
N VAL A 1078 -18.23 -13.92 2.88
CA VAL A 1078 -17.31 -14.20 1.77
C VAL A 1078 -17.66 -15.48 1.00
N ASP A 1079 -18.40 -16.43 1.58
CA ASP A 1079 -18.81 -17.68 0.93
C ASP A 1079 -20.10 -17.58 0.11
N ARG A 1080 -20.66 -16.36 0.00
CA ARG A 1080 -21.85 -16.06 -0.81
C ARG A 1080 -21.79 -16.57 -2.27
N SER A 1081 -20.59 -16.69 -2.83
CA SER A 1081 -20.37 -17.15 -4.20
C SER A 1081 -20.16 -18.65 -4.31
N SER A 1082 -20.15 -19.40 -3.19
CA SER A 1082 -19.92 -20.83 -3.25
C SER A 1082 -21.04 -21.56 -4.00
N ARG A 1083 -20.60 -22.48 -4.86
CA ARG A 1083 -21.45 -23.42 -5.60
C ARG A 1083 -21.24 -24.86 -5.16
N ALA A 1084 -20.50 -25.07 -4.06
CA ALA A 1084 -20.25 -26.41 -3.54
C ALA A 1084 -21.58 -27.08 -3.16
N LYS A 1085 -21.77 -28.34 -3.59
CA LYS A 1085 -22.97 -29.12 -3.23
C LYS A 1085 -23.01 -29.44 -1.72
N ASP A 1086 -21.85 -29.44 -1.08
CA ASP A 1086 -21.59 -29.70 0.33
C ASP A 1086 -20.94 -28.48 1.02
N GLN A 1087 -21.45 -27.27 0.76
CA GLN A 1087 -20.87 -26.04 1.30
C GLN A 1087 -20.85 -26.01 2.82
N THR A 1088 -21.93 -26.45 3.47
CA THR A 1088 -22.03 -26.51 4.92
C THR A 1088 -22.56 -27.88 5.31
N THR A 1089 -21.78 -28.61 6.08
CA THR A 1089 -22.18 -29.89 6.64
C THR A 1089 -22.13 -29.81 8.16
N PHE A 1090 -23.11 -30.38 8.83
CA PHE A 1090 -23.15 -30.53 10.28
C PHE A 1090 -24.03 -31.72 10.64
N HIS A 1091 -23.91 -32.22 11.86
CA HIS A 1091 -24.76 -33.28 12.39
C HIS A 1091 -25.75 -32.71 13.40
N ILE A 1092 -26.97 -33.24 13.40
CA ILE A 1092 -28.00 -32.94 14.41
C ILE A 1092 -28.29 -34.18 15.24
N SER A 1093 -28.39 -33.98 16.56
CA SER A 1093 -28.48 -35.07 17.52
C SER A 1093 -29.88 -35.66 17.71
N ARG A 1094 -30.91 -34.95 17.27
CA ARG A 1094 -32.34 -35.27 17.41
C ARG A 1094 -33.08 -34.75 16.19
N PRO A 1095 -34.27 -35.28 15.81
CA PRO A 1095 -35.04 -34.72 14.72
C PRO A 1095 -35.24 -33.23 14.97
N ALA A 1096 -34.86 -32.42 14.00
CA ALA A 1096 -34.83 -30.97 14.16
C ALA A 1096 -35.31 -30.28 12.89
N THR A 1097 -35.90 -29.11 13.09
CA THR A 1097 -36.21 -28.20 12.00
C THR A 1097 -34.97 -27.37 11.74
N VAL A 1098 -34.40 -27.53 10.55
CA VAL A 1098 -33.32 -26.68 10.05
C VAL A 1098 -33.98 -25.53 9.29
N ILE A 1099 -33.63 -24.30 9.66
CA ILE A 1099 -34.15 -23.08 9.07
C ILE A 1099 -33.01 -22.32 8.42
N VAL A 1100 -33.02 -22.27 7.09
CA VAL A 1100 -32.08 -21.45 6.33
C VAL A 1100 -32.63 -20.03 6.31
N CYS A 1101 -31.94 -19.14 7.02
CA CYS A 1101 -32.24 -17.72 7.10
C CYS A 1101 -31.51 -17.04 5.92
N TYR A 1102 -32.18 -17.08 4.78
CA TYR A 1102 -31.62 -16.68 3.50
C TYR A 1102 -31.74 -15.18 3.30
N ASP A 1103 -30.63 -14.52 2.97
CA ASP A 1103 -30.64 -13.09 2.69
C ASP A 1103 -31.46 -12.76 1.45
N SER A 1104 -32.56 -12.04 1.69
CA SER A 1104 -33.56 -11.66 0.69
C SER A 1104 -33.03 -10.80 -0.44
N ARG A 1105 -31.84 -10.20 -0.29
CA ARG A 1105 -31.16 -9.47 -1.37
C ARG A 1105 -30.81 -10.39 -2.54
N ALA A 1106 -30.52 -11.66 -2.28
CA ALA A 1106 -30.44 -12.65 -3.34
C ALA A 1106 -31.87 -12.98 -3.80
N LYS A 1107 -32.36 -12.20 -4.76
CA LYS A 1107 -33.72 -12.33 -5.32
C LYS A 1107 -34.02 -13.73 -5.88
N ARG A 1108 -32.97 -14.51 -6.20
CA ARG A 1108 -33.09 -15.91 -6.63
C ARG A 1108 -32.83 -16.83 -5.45
N THR A 1109 -33.88 -17.49 -4.99
CA THR A 1109 -33.75 -18.60 -4.03
C THR A 1109 -32.95 -19.74 -4.66
N PRO A 1110 -31.92 -20.27 -4.01
CA PRO A 1110 -31.15 -21.42 -4.49
C PRO A 1110 -32.06 -22.60 -4.82
N LYS A 1111 -31.79 -23.29 -5.93
CA LYS A 1111 -32.61 -24.43 -6.39
C LYS A 1111 -32.85 -25.48 -5.30
N TRP A 1112 -31.86 -25.71 -4.43
CA TRP A 1112 -31.95 -26.69 -3.34
C TRP A 1112 -32.90 -26.30 -2.20
N LEU A 1113 -33.32 -25.03 -2.14
CA LEU A 1113 -34.33 -24.53 -1.19
C LEU A 1113 -35.76 -24.55 -1.76
N LYS A 1114 -35.94 -24.97 -3.03
CA LYS A 1114 -37.27 -24.96 -3.69
C LYS A 1114 -38.31 -25.79 -2.93
N ASP A 1115 -37.89 -26.93 -2.37
CA ASP A 1115 -38.78 -27.87 -1.67
C ASP A 1115 -38.82 -27.63 -0.15
N TRP A 1116 -38.33 -26.47 0.32
CA TRP A 1116 -38.36 -26.11 1.75
C TRP A 1116 -39.55 -25.18 2.04
N LYS A 1117 -40.21 -25.35 3.19
CA LYS A 1117 -41.36 -24.52 3.58
C LYS A 1117 -40.90 -23.10 3.90
N LYS A 1118 -41.34 -22.12 3.12
CA LYS A 1118 -41.08 -20.70 3.38
C LYS A 1118 -41.98 -20.20 4.51
N LEU A 1119 -41.40 -19.65 5.57
CA LEU A 1119 -42.14 -19.11 6.70
C LEU A 1119 -42.53 -17.64 6.48
N LYS A 1120 -43.62 -17.20 7.13
CA LYS A 1120 -44.08 -15.79 7.07
C LYS A 1120 -43.14 -14.84 7.82
N ALA A 1121 -42.50 -15.32 8.89
CA ALA A 1121 -41.59 -14.55 9.73
C ALA A 1121 -40.25 -14.23 9.03
N ARG A 1122 -39.58 -13.14 9.46
CA ARG A 1122 -38.30 -12.65 8.92
C ARG A 1122 -37.42 -12.08 10.02
N ILE A 1123 -36.10 -12.12 9.82
CA ILE A 1123 -35.14 -11.43 10.70
C ILE A 1123 -34.75 -10.10 10.06
N SER A 1124 -34.66 -9.05 10.88
CA SER A 1124 -34.11 -7.75 10.48
C SER A 1124 -32.71 -7.55 11.07
N THR A 1125 -31.88 -6.77 10.37
CA THR A 1125 -30.50 -6.47 10.80
C THR A 1125 -30.21 -4.96 10.73
N THR A 1126 -29.04 -4.52 11.22
CA THR A 1126 -28.59 -3.12 11.11
C THR A 1126 -28.35 -2.67 9.68
N ASP A 1127 -28.03 -3.59 8.79
CA ASP A 1127 -28.14 -3.38 7.35
C ASP A 1127 -29.61 -3.54 6.94
N ARG A 1128 -30.31 -2.41 6.80
CA ARG A 1128 -31.75 -2.37 6.50
C ARG A 1128 -32.12 -3.11 5.20
N ALA A 1129 -31.17 -3.29 4.28
CA ALA A 1129 -31.34 -4.07 3.06
C ALA A 1129 -31.17 -5.59 3.30
N CYS A 1130 -30.42 -5.99 4.34
CA CYS A 1130 -30.25 -7.38 4.75
C CYS A 1130 -31.43 -7.82 5.63
N LYS A 1131 -32.51 -8.27 4.99
CA LYS A 1131 -33.59 -9.03 5.66
C LYS A 1131 -33.42 -10.51 5.38
N LEU A 1132 -33.50 -11.35 6.41
CA LEU A 1132 -33.37 -12.80 6.24
C LEU A 1132 -34.77 -13.43 6.19
N VAL A 1133 -35.04 -14.14 5.09
CA VAL A 1133 -36.26 -14.91 4.89
C VAL A 1133 -36.00 -16.34 5.30
N LEU A 1134 -36.94 -16.92 6.04
CA LEU A 1134 -36.77 -18.22 6.67
C LEU A 1134 -37.36 -19.32 5.78
N TYR A 1135 -36.55 -20.32 5.46
CA TYR A 1135 -36.95 -21.55 4.78
C TYR A 1135 -36.69 -22.72 5.72
N ALA A 1136 -37.73 -23.46 6.10
CA ALA A 1136 -37.69 -24.52 7.09
C ALA A 1136 -37.89 -25.89 6.44
N LYS A 1137 -37.12 -26.88 6.88
CA LYS A 1137 -37.32 -28.29 6.57
C LYS A 1137 -36.97 -29.14 7.79
N ARG A 1138 -37.75 -30.19 8.02
CA ARG A 1138 -37.50 -31.15 9.10
C ARG A 1138 -36.48 -32.17 8.61
N PHE A 1139 -35.49 -32.43 9.45
CA PHE A 1139 -34.47 -33.45 9.21
C PHE A 1139 -34.57 -34.51 10.32
N PRO A 1140 -34.38 -35.80 9.97
CA PRO A 1140 -34.14 -36.83 10.97
C PRO A 1140 -32.78 -36.63 11.63
N VAL A 1141 -32.46 -37.43 12.66
CA VAL A 1141 -31.11 -37.46 13.25
C VAL A 1141 -30.06 -37.75 12.19
N GLY A 1142 -28.88 -37.16 12.34
CA GLY A 1142 -27.71 -37.46 11.51
C GLY A 1142 -27.21 -36.26 10.71
N LYS A 1143 -26.53 -36.57 9.59
CA LYS A 1143 -25.82 -35.59 8.76
C LYS A 1143 -26.78 -34.70 7.97
N VAL A 1144 -26.64 -33.40 8.14
CA VAL A 1144 -27.27 -32.38 7.29
C VAL A 1144 -26.21 -31.84 6.33
N VAL A 1145 -26.52 -31.90 5.04
CA VAL A 1145 -25.68 -31.35 3.97
C VAL A 1145 -26.45 -30.22 3.30
N LEU A 1146 -25.93 -29.00 3.41
CA LEU A 1146 -26.48 -27.82 2.77
C LEU A 1146 -25.55 -27.36 1.66
N SER A 1147 -26.13 -27.11 0.49
CA SER A 1147 -25.39 -26.59 -0.66
C SER A 1147 -25.13 -25.10 -0.52
N GLY A 1148 -24.15 -24.62 -1.28
CA GLY A 1148 -23.79 -23.22 -1.32
C GLY A 1148 -24.91 -22.33 -1.85
N ASN A 1149 -24.68 -21.02 -1.76
CA ASN A 1149 -25.68 -20.02 -2.10
C ASN A 1149 -25.98 -19.93 -3.60
N ASN A 1150 -25.23 -20.65 -4.46
CA ASN A 1150 -25.34 -20.63 -5.93
C ASN A 1150 -25.41 -19.18 -6.46
N SER A 1151 -24.29 -18.47 -6.25
CA SER A 1151 -23.94 -17.13 -6.73
C SER A 1151 -24.99 -16.39 -7.58
N VAL A 1152 -25.51 -15.28 -7.08
CA VAL A 1152 -26.05 -14.18 -7.90
C VAL A 1152 -24.96 -13.10 -8.01
N PRO A 1153 -24.37 -12.86 -9.19
CA PRO A 1153 -23.37 -11.80 -9.37
C PRO A 1153 -23.92 -10.44 -8.93
N GLY A 1154 -23.10 -9.64 -8.22
CA GLY A 1154 -23.48 -8.27 -7.83
C GLY A 1154 -24.29 -8.14 -6.54
N VAL A 1155 -24.63 -9.25 -5.85
CA VAL A 1155 -25.31 -9.20 -4.55
C VAL A 1155 -24.43 -9.80 -3.45
N SER A 1156 -24.12 -8.98 -2.44
CA SER A 1156 -23.59 -9.48 -1.18
C SER A 1156 -24.76 -10.08 -0.38
N ALA A 1157 -25.10 -11.34 -0.67
CA ALA A 1157 -26.11 -12.10 0.06
C ALA A 1157 -25.61 -13.51 0.36
N ASN A 1158 -25.57 -13.87 1.64
CA ASN A 1158 -25.33 -15.23 2.10
C ASN A 1158 -26.46 -15.69 3.04
N HIS A 1159 -26.54 -16.95 3.42
CA HIS A 1159 -27.49 -17.42 4.41
C HIS A 1159 -26.80 -17.70 5.75
N ILE A 1160 -27.55 -17.61 6.84
CA ILE A 1160 -27.20 -18.23 8.12
C ILE A 1160 -28.20 -19.36 8.40
N ILE A 1161 -27.90 -20.22 9.37
CA ILE A 1161 -28.73 -21.41 9.62
C ILE A 1161 -29.17 -21.39 11.08
N ALA A 1162 -30.47 -21.54 11.33
CA ALA A 1162 -31.02 -21.84 12.63
C ALA A 1162 -31.34 -23.33 12.70
N VAL A 1163 -31.08 -23.96 13.85
CA VAL A 1163 -31.48 -25.34 14.11
C VAL A 1163 -32.31 -25.34 15.39
N THR A 1164 -33.50 -25.92 15.36
CA THR A 1164 -34.44 -25.97 16.50
C THR A 1164 -35.13 -27.33 16.60
N PRO A 1165 -35.33 -27.88 17.82
CA PRO A 1165 -36.09 -29.13 17.99
C PRO A 1165 -37.58 -28.94 17.70
N ALA A 1166 -38.10 -27.70 17.73
CA ALA A 1166 -39.50 -27.40 17.46
C ALA A 1166 -39.93 -27.89 16.07
N PRO A 1167 -41.11 -28.51 15.92
CA PRO A 1167 -41.65 -28.90 14.61
C PRO A 1167 -41.80 -27.66 13.71
N ILE A 1168 -41.92 -27.89 12.40
CA ILE A 1168 -42.14 -26.80 11.44
C ILE A 1168 -43.50 -26.17 11.78
N PRO A 1169 -43.58 -24.89 12.20
CA PRO A 1169 -44.87 -24.25 12.46
C PRO A 1169 -45.61 -23.92 11.17
#